data_AF-A0A1M4YTK7-F1
#
_entry.id   AF-A0A1M4YTK7-F1
#
_cell.length_a   1.000
_cell.length_b   1.000
_cell.length_c   1.000
_cell.angle_alpha   90.00
_cell.angle_beta   90.00
_cell.angle_gamma   90.00
#
_symmetry.space_group_name_H-M   'P 1'
#
loop_
_entity.id
_entity.type
_entity.pdbx_description
1 polymer ?
#
loop_
_entity_poly.entity_id
_entity_poly.type
_entity_poly.pdbx_seq_one_letter_code
_entity_poly.pdbx_strand_id
1 'polypeptide(L)'
;MGSSLNRQSRHKPSFLPVPQHVIGNVEINARQWFRLLIEHETAYPYMENIWQDLHEAFSEIDKLKQNNDVSNWLDKFNLALYLDSNDESPFTVQQIDFVFKQYSPLFKVIGSWLCGITSIPYVWKEDSAYLLKQHIQMMGSGNYQHSITRAFESSALRMDVKIPEECNFYFFNDDTISGYSFVLPAYLMKVAMFPSFFYEETLGVNLAMVHYLEKLSHLSILCNNLLNGLEIAPLLKNALSAIESYLDQQTDRDTHRIWNGYERTIQLIDSFEQNLRVDLYDNTYFNNDAQMIRLLNKIGRYGYGYHKRGSLQGCPIDCFLNPESFNPEQLLDALKDSKYIRKGQQDRSALVHMFTNVNGAMYGICTEDDIQIIRKWISGLNQNEEIPEKRHNVGSISNLNGVSQLRGINPSVLEQARLDTYGKYAHISLQDLYVQLLQVEQNPDILPIAFNYAQKWLKSHQNAQVVQESIPFSVYHHADLSLWFENQHRKQVDSYRPLTEEPEESRDEVIEDAIRLAPLTLIDGAWLRLVSIPSLISTHIGYLHYKTLIDELGQGDTHVHHGNVYRKLLDSMGVKVPSLDNLNTTSLKLFDDDDFLVPVYWLSISLFPKYFFPEILGLNLAMELSGVGGEYRRSSDVLRYYGFDSLFTDLHNTVDNVVTGHSAWALEAIKEYLDDIFQKGGEAERQKHWERIWLGYCSLNIPKKLSFMQKAHYSIKRFFYSTNS
;
A
#
# COMPACT_ATOMS: atom_id res chain seq x y z
N MET A 1 32.99 29.21 17.33
CA MET A 1 33.03 27.97 18.13
C MET A 1 31.89 27.12 17.63
N GLY A 2 32.23 26.10 16.83
CA GLY A 2 31.27 25.33 16.05
C GLY A 2 30.43 24.41 16.91
N SER A 3 29.11 24.48 16.71
CA SER A 3 28.22 23.40 17.09
C SER A 3 28.38 22.29 16.06
N SER A 4 29.11 21.24 16.44
CA SER A 4 28.93 19.92 15.86
C SER A 4 27.45 19.54 16.08
N LEU A 5 26.63 19.72 15.06
CA LEU A 5 25.34 19.04 14.99
C LEU A 5 25.68 17.55 14.95
N ASN A 6 25.51 16.90 16.10
CA ASN A 6 25.68 15.48 16.29
C ASN A 6 25.03 14.72 15.12
N ARG A 7 25.75 13.77 14.54
CA ARG A 7 25.13 12.58 13.93
C ARG A 7 24.19 12.00 14.98
N GLN A 8 22.91 12.38 14.95
CA GLN A 8 21.93 11.93 15.92
C GLN A 8 21.85 10.40 15.78
N SER A 9 22.24 9.68 16.82
CA SER A 9 21.81 8.29 16.96
C SER A 9 20.30 8.28 16.81
N ARG A 10 19.75 7.50 15.87
CA ARG A 10 18.30 7.38 15.71
C ARG A 10 17.71 7.02 17.08
N HIS A 11 16.93 7.92 17.66
CA HIS A 11 16.18 7.57 18.86
C HIS A 11 15.26 6.40 18.50
N LYS A 12 15.27 5.33 19.31
CA LYS A 12 14.44 4.15 19.04
C LYS A 12 12.95 4.56 19.10
N PRO A 13 12.12 4.23 18.10
CA PRO A 13 10.69 4.50 18.19
C PRO A 13 10.05 3.82 19.40
N SER A 14 8.91 4.35 19.83
CA SER A 14 8.10 3.71 20.86
C SER A 14 7.14 2.68 20.24
N PHE A 15 7.20 1.43 20.68
CA PHE A 15 6.40 0.34 20.13
C PHE A 15 5.38 -0.17 21.14
N LEU A 16 4.36 -0.90 20.64
CA LEU A 16 3.40 -1.58 21.51
C LEU A 16 4.19 -2.41 22.55
N PRO A 17 3.79 -2.38 23.84
CA PRO A 17 4.54 -3.02 24.92
C PRO A 17 4.34 -4.55 24.93
N VAL A 18 4.65 -5.20 23.81
CA VAL A 18 4.67 -6.65 23.65
C VAL A 18 5.95 -7.18 24.33
N PRO A 19 5.87 -8.24 25.16
CA PRO A 19 7.06 -8.78 25.81
C PRO A 19 8.14 -9.21 24.80
N GLN A 20 9.40 -8.86 25.07
CA GLN A 20 10.52 -9.12 24.15
C GLN A 20 10.70 -10.60 23.78
N HIS A 21 10.42 -11.53 24.70
CA HIS A 21 10.44 -12.96 24.41
C HIS A 21 9.36 -13.38 23.40
N VAL A 22 8.25 -12.64 23.29
CA VAL A 22 7.21 -12.88 22.28
C VAL A 22 7.67 -12.32 20.93
N ILE A 23 8.22 -11.10 20.91
CA ILE A 23 8.76 -10.45 19.71
C ILE A 23 9.86 -11.31 19.07
N GLY A 24 10.79 -11.82 19.88
CA GLY A 24 11.89 -12.68 19.40
C GLY A 24 11.47 -14.09 18.97
N ASN A 25 10.24 -14.52 19.28
CA ASN A 25 9.67 -15.80 18.85
C ASN A 25 8.76 -15.68 17.62
N VAL A 26 8.63 -14.48 17.03
CA VAL A 26 7.86 -14.26 15.81
C VAL A 26 8.61 -14.88 14.63
N GLU A 27 8.02 -15.90 14.02
CA GLU A 27 8.56 -16.58 12.84
C GLU A 27 7.65 -16.28 11.64
N ILE A 28 8.03 -15.28 10.84
CA ILE A 28 7.28 -14.81 9.66
C ILE A 28 8.21 -14.85 8.44
N ASN A 29 7.84 -15.65 7.43
CA ASN A 29 8.58 -15.72 6.18
C ASN A 29 8.24 -14.55 5.22
N ALA A 30 8.98 -14.40 4.13
CA ALA A 30 8.81 -13.29 3.19
C ALA A 30 7.39 -13.19 2.59
N ARG A 31 6.78 -14.32 2.23
CA ARG A 31 5.41 -14.39 1.69
C ARG A 31 4.38 -13.95 2.73
N GLN A 32 4.55 -14.37 3.98
CA GLN A 32 3.71 -13.95 5.10
C GLN A 32 3.89 -12.47 5.41
N TRP A 33 5.13 -11.95 5.38
CA TRP A 33 5.40 -10.52 5.51
C TRP A 33 4.72 -9.71 4.41
N PHE A 34 4.84 -10.14 3.16
CA PHE A 34 4.17 -9.51 2.03
C PHE A 34 2.66 -9.38 2.28
N ARG A 35 2.02 -10.45 2.75
CA ARG A 35 0.59 -10.45 3.10
C ARG A 35 0.26 -9.48 4.24
N LEU A 36 1.11 -9.37 5.27
CA LEU A 36 0.87 -8.45 6.38
C LEU A 36 1.09 -6.98 5.99
N LEU A 37 1.99 -6.70 5.06
CA LEU A 37 2.38 -5.35 4.68
C LEU A 37 1.48 -4.72 3.62
N ILE A 38 0.89 -5.52 2.73
CA ILE A 38 0.10 -5.01 1.61
C ILE A 38 -1.14 -4.19 2.03
N GLU A 39 -1.72 -4.53 3.19
CA GLU A 39 -2.85 -3.82 3.81
C GLU A 39 -2.41 -2.79 4.86
N HIS A 40 -1.10 -2.68 5.14
CA HIS A 40 -0.47 -1.76 6.09
C HIS A 40 -0.92 -1.90 7.56
N GLU A 41 -2.22 -1.78 7.86
CA GLU A 41 -2.81 -1.93 9.20
C GLU A 41 -2.53 -3.28 9.86
N THR A 42 -2.48 -4.35 9.07
CA THR A 42 -2.18 -5.69 9.58
C THR A 42 -0.74 -5.82 10.07
N ALA A 43 0.16 -4.92 9.67
CA ALA A 43 1.54 -4.87 10.12
C ALA A 43 1.74 -4.05 11.41
N TYR A 44 0.75 -3.26 11.86
CA TYR A 44 0.86 -2.43 13.07
C TYR A 44 1.31 -3.17 14.34
N PRO A 45 0.83 -4.40 14.62
CA PRO A 45 1.33 -5.17 15.77
C PRO A 45 2.81 -5.54 15.70
N TYR A 46 3.41 -5.45 14.52
CA TYR A 46 4.76 -5.93 14.21
C TYR A 46 5.75 -4.81 13.89
N MET A 47 5.40 -3.55 14.19
CA MET A 47 6.27 -2.39 13.91
C MET A 47 7.66 -2.53 14.57
N GLU A 48 7.77 -3.14 15.75
CA GLU A 48 9.09 -3.39 16.37
C GLU A 48 9.91 -4.43 15.60
N ASN A 49 9.28 -5.51 15.11
CA ASN A 49 9.96 -6.49 14.26
C ASN A 49 10.44 -5.85 12.95
N ILE A 50 9.59 -5.04 12.30
CA ILE A 50 9.96 -4.34 11.06
C ILE A 50 11.13 -3.38 11.30
N TRP A 51 11.10 -2.64 12.41
CA TRP A 51 12.19 -1.75 12.79
C TRP A 51 13.51 -2.50 13.00
N GLN A 52 13.48 -3.62 13.72
CA GLN A 52 14.66 -4.46 13.95
C GLN A 52 15.21 -5.01 12.62
N ASP A 53 14.35 -5.53 11.75
CA ASP A 53 14.73 -6.06 10.43
C ASP A 53 15.43 -4.99 9.57
N LEU A 54 14.90 -3.76 9.52
CA LEU A 54 15.50 -2.68 8.74
C LEU A 54 16.83 -2.22 9.35
N HIS A 55 16.89 -2.11 10.68
CA HIS A 55 18.12 -1.68 11.36
C HIS A 55 19.25 -2.69 11.14
N GLU A 56 18.95 -3.98 11.19
CA GLU A 56 19.88 -5.05 10.85
C GLU A 56 20.31 -4.98 9.39
N ALA A 57 19.35 -4.88 8.46
CA ALA A 57 19.61 -4.84 7.02
C ALA A 57 20.58 -3.72 6.60
N PHE A 58 20.47 -2.54 7.20
CA PHE A 58 21.39 -1.43 6.88
C PHE A 58 22.69 -1.48 7.69
N SER A 59 22.68 -2.01 8.91
CA SER A 59 23.90 -2.21 9.71
C SER A 59 24.85 -3.23 9.08
N GLU A 60 24.34 -4.22 8.35
CA GLU A 60 25.15 -5.16 7.57
C GLU A 60 25.96 -4.45 6.48
N ILE A 61 25.35 -3.51 5.76
CA ILE A 61 26.01 -2.75 4.69
C ILE A 61 27.11 -1.85 5.25
N ASP A 62 26.86 -1.20 6.39
CA ASP A 62 27.84 -0.36 7.08
C ASP A 62 29.13 -1.12 7.41
N LYS A 63 29.00 -2.39 7.81
CA LYS A 63 30.15 -3.26 8.13
C LYS A 63 30.95 -3.62 6.86
N LEU A 64 30.27 -3.88 5.74
CA LEU A 64 30.92 -4.20 4.47
C LEU A 64 31.73 -3.00 3.92
N LYS A 65 31.24 -1.78 4.16
CA LYS A 65 31.84 -0.53 3.64
C LYS A 65 33.13 -0.10 4.32
N GLN A 66 33.41 -0.51 5.57
CA GLN A 66 34.71 -0.22 6.23
C GLN A 66 35.92 -0.70 5.39
N ASN A 67 35.69 -1.53 4.36
CA ASN A 67 36.71 -2.07 3.47
C ASN A 67 36.86 -1.38 2.09
N ASN A 68 36.03 -0.39 1.69
CA ASN A 68 36.08 0.22 0.34
C ASN A 68 35.88 1.77 0.33
N ASP A 69 36.63 2.49 -0.53
CA ASP A 69 36.54 3.95 -0.71
C ASP A 69 35.42 4.33 -1.70
N VAL A 70 34.43 5.09 -1.23
CA VAL A 70 33.15 5.40 -1.91
C VAL A 70 33.06 6.88 -2.31
N SER A 71 34.18 7.60 -2.34
CA SER A 71 34.20 9.06 -2.55
C SER A 71 33.68 9.56 -3.91
N ASN A 72 33.36 8.69 -4.88
CA ASN A 72 32.88 9.10 -6.22
C ASN A 72 31.79 8.19 -6.82
N TRP A 73 30.86 7.69 -5.99
CA TRP A 73 29.82 6.73 -6.40
C TRP A 73 28.70 7.34 -7.26
N LEU A 74 28.35 8.62 -7.08
CA LEU A 74 27.31 9.30 -7.87
C LEU A 74 27.63 9.30 -9.37
N ASP A 75 28.91 9.47 -9.74
CA ASP A 75 29.37 9.39 -11.14
C ASP A 75 29.36 7.95 -11.71
N LYS A 76 29.40 6.93 -10.84
CA LYS A 76 29.44 5.50 -11.22
C LYS A 76 28.07 4.93 -11.53
N PHE A 77 26.99 5.69 -11.37
CA PHE A 77 25.62 5.21 -11.56
C PHE A 77 25.21 4.91 -13.00
N ASN A 78 26.02 5.31 -13.98
CA ASN A 78 25.78 5.02 -15.40
C ASN A 78 26.13 3.57 -15.82
N LEU A 79 26.19 2.61 -14.90
CA LEU A 79 26.45 1.22 -15.26
C LEU A 79 25.15 0.55 -15.73
N ALA A 80 24.97 0.51 -17.05
CA ALA A 80 24.02 -0.37 -17.70
C ALA A 80 24.29 -1.83 -17.24
N LEU A 81 23.40 -2.35 -16.40
CA LEU A 81 23.39 -3.74 -15.97
C LEU A 81 22.84 -4.59 -17.12
N TYR A 82 23.72 -4.95 -18.06
CA TYR A 82 23.38 -5.89 -19.13
C TYR A 82 23.23 -7.29 -18.53
N LEU A 83 22.02 -7.84 -18.62
CA LEU A 83 21.89 -9.29 -18.66
C LEU A 83 22.42 -9.73 -20.02
N ASP A 84 23.50 -10.50 -19.97
CA ASP A 84 24.20 -11.03 -21.13
C ASP A 84 23.20 -11.81 -21.99
N SER A 85 22.86 -11.27 -23.17
CA SER A 85 21.86 -11.78 -24.11
C SER A 85 22.34 -13.04 -24.86
N ASN A 86 23.21 -13.83 -24.25
CA ASN A 86 23.98 -14.88 -24.91
C ASN A 86 23.28 -16.25 -24.97
N ASP A 87 22.02 -16.36 -24.51
CA ASP A 87 21.22 -17.58 -24.72
C ASP A 87 20.34 -17.44 -25.96
N GLU A 88 20.81 -18.04 -27.07
CA GLU A 88 20.13 -18.04 -28.38
C GLU A 88 18.85 -18.91 -28.43
N SER A 89 18.47 -19.59 -27.34
CA SER A 89 17.29 -20.46 -27.30
C SER A 89 16.06 -19.74 -26.75
N PRO A 90 14.93 -19.69 -27.48
CA PRO A 90 13.72 -19.05 -27.00
C PRO A 90 13.14 -19.80 -25.78
N PHE A 91 12.71 -19.06 -24.76
CA PHE A 91 12.03 -19.65 -23.60
C PHE A 91 10.77 -20.41 -24.00
N THR A 92 10.53 -21.54 -23.36
CA THR A 92 9.27 -22.30 -23.47
C THR A 92 8.11 -21.55 -22.83
N VAL A 93 6.87 -21.90 -23.19
CA VAL A 93 5.65 -21.33 -22.58
C VAL A 93 5.66 -21.47 -21.05
N GLN A 94 6.13 -22.60 -20.53
CA GLN A 94 6.24 -22.83 -19.08
C GLN A 94 7.28 -21.95 -18.40
N GLN A 95 8.41 -21.68 -19.08
CA GLN A 95 9.42 -20.77 -18.58
C GLN A 95 8.92 -19.33 -18.57
N ILE A 96 8.14 -18.92 -19.58
CA ILE A 96 7.48 -17.60 -19.61
C ILE A 96 6.49 -17.47 -18.44
N ASP A 97 5.58 -18.44 -18.28
CA ASP A 97 4.62 -18.48 -17.17
C ASP A 97 5.33 -18.39 -15.81
N PHE A 98 6.40 -19.17 -15.64
CA PHE A 98 7.22 -19.14 -14.44
C PHE A 98 7.82 -17.76 -14.16
N VAL A 99 8.45 -17.13 -15.15
CA VAL A 99 9.06 -15.80 -14.99
C VAL A 99 8.02 -14.76 -14.58
N PHE A 100 6.89 -14.69 -15.28
CA PHE A 100 5.81 -13.76 -14.95
C PHE A 100 5.27 -13.99 -13.53
N LYS A 101 5.10 -15.25 -13.11
CA LYS A 101 4.69 -15.58 -11.74
C LYS A 101 5.70 -15.14 -10.70
N GLN A 102 7.00 -15.33 -10.93
CA GLN A 102 8.04 -14.88 -9.99
C GLN A 102 8.14 -13.35 -9.89
N TYR A 103 7.92 -12.62 -10.98
CA TYR A 103 7.88 -11.17 -10.95
C TYR A 103 6.59 -10.58 -10.38
N SER A 104 5.51 -11.37 -10.35
CA SER A 104 4.19 -10.86 -9.96
C SER A 104 4.13 -10.19 -8.58
N PRO A 105 4.78 -10.68 -7.50
CA PRO A 105 4.72 -9.98 -6.21
C PRO A 105 5.37 -8.60 -6.24
N LEU A 106 6.44 -8.41 -7.03
CA LEU A 106 7.08 -7.09 -7.20
C LEU A 106 6.15 -6.10 -7.88
N PHE A 107 5.55 -6.50 -9.00
CA PHE A 107 4.67 -5.60 -9.75
C PHE A 107 3.35 -5.31 -9.06
N LYS A 108 2.93 -6.15 -8.10
CA LYS A 108 1.79 -5.85 -7.22
C LYS A 108 2.06 -4.74 -6.21
N VAL A 109 3.31 -4.43 -5.91
CA VAL A 109 3.69 -3.40 -4.93
C VAL A 109 4.69 -2.39 -5.50
N ILE A 110 4.78 -2.27 -6.82
CA ILE A 110 5.71 -1.34 -7.45
C ILE A 110 5.39 0.09 -7.01
N GLY A 111 6.41 0.86 -6.64
CA GLY A 111 6.27 2.20 -6.06
C GLY A 111 6.02 2.22 -4.54
N SER A 112 5.76 1.07 -3.89
CA SER A 112 5.34 1.05 -2.47
C SER A 112 6.32 1.65 -1.49
N TRP A 113 7.63 1.65 -1.80
CA TRP A 113 8.67 2.25 -0.96
C TRP A 113 8.53 3.77 -0.85
N LEU A 114 7.79 4.40 -1.77
CA LEU A 114 7.53 5.83 -1.76
C LEU A 114 6.29 6.20 -0.92
N CYS A 115 5.37 5.28 -0.64
CA CYS A 115 4.09 5.60 0.02
C CYS A 115 4.26 6.40 1.32
N GLY A 116 5.25 6.04 2.15
CA GLY A 116 5.53 6.71 3.42
C GLY A 116 6.08 8.13 3.26
N ILE A 117 7.02 8.34 2.33
CA ILE A 117 7.63 9.65 2.07
C ILE A 117 6.76 10.56 1.18
N THR A 118 5.76 10.00 0.49
CA THR A 118 4.73 10.78 -0.23
C THR A 118 3.60 11.25 0.68
N SER A 119 3.77 11.18 2.00
CA SER A 119 2.80 11.69 2.97
C SER A 119 3.02 13.17 3.30
N ILE A 120 1.97 13.81 3.80
CA ILE A 120 1.87 15.24 4.17
C ILE A 120 3.07 15.81 4.94
N PRO A 121 3.65 15.13 5.96
CA PRO A 121 4.79 15.70 6.68
C PRO A 121 6.05 15.95 5.82
N TYR A 122 6.14 15.37 4.62
CA TYR A 122 7.34 15.41 3.78
C TYR A 122 7.16 16.13 2.43
N VAL A 123 6.03 15.91 1.74
CA VAL A 123 5.84 16.32 0.32
C VAL A 123 5.83 17.83 0.08
N TRP A 124 5.71 18.63 1.14
CA TRP A 124 5.83 20.09 1.04
C TRP A 124 7.25 20.57 0.64
N LYS A 125 8.27 19.71 0.72
CA LYS A 125 9.67 19.98 0.32
C LYS A 125 9.94 19.58 -1.14
N GLU A 126 10.89 20.26 -1.78
CA GLU A 126 11.22 20.03 -3.20
C GLU A 126 11.73 18.61 -3.48
N ASP A 127 12.57 18.05 -2.61
CA ASP A 127 13.13 16.71 -2.75
C ASP A 127 12.04 15.63 -2.71
N SER A 128 11.14 15.70 -1.73
CA SER A 128 9.97 14.81 -1.64
C SER A 128 8.95 15.04 -2.77
N ALA A 129 8.85 16.25 -3.31
CA ALA A 129 7.97 16.57 -4.43
C ALA A 129 8.41 15.83 -5.72
N TYR A 130 9.71 15.66 -5.96
CA TYR A 130 10.21 14.81 -7.04
C TYR A 130 9.85 13.33 -6.84
N LEU A 131 9.90 12.84 -5.60
CA LEU A 131 9.51 11.47 -5.26
C LEU A 131 8.00 11.26 -5.43
N LEU A 132 7.17 12.27 -5.13
CA LEU A 132 5.75 12.25 -5.45
C LEU A 132 5.51 12.18 -6.96
N LYS A 133 6.17 13.03 -7.77
CA LYS A 133 6.07 12.98 -9.25
C LYS A 133 6.38 11.59 -9.78
N GLN A 134 7.40 10.95 -9.22
CA GLN A 134 7.77 9.60 -9.59
C GLN A 134 6.72 8.57 -9.20
N HIS A 135 6.17 8.63 -7.99
CA HIS A 135 5.08 7.75 -7.58
C HIS A 135 3.84 7.93 -8.50
N ILE A 136 3.46 9.17 -8.80
CA ILE A 136 2.36 9.49 -9.74
C ILE A 136 2.60 8.84 -11.11
N GLN A 137 3.83 8.94 -11.63
CA GLN A 137 4.21 8.32 -12.91
C GLN A 137 4.10 6.80 -12.86
N MET A 138 4.60 6.15 -11.80
CA MET A 138 4.48 4.69 -11.62
C MET A 138 3.01 4.24 -11.55
N MET A 139 2.14 5.09 -11.01
CA MET A 139 0.70 4.84 -10.84
C MET A 139 -0.15 5.31 -12.03
N GLY A 140 0.47 5.74 -13.15
CA GLY A 140 -0.24 6.03 -14.40
C GLY A 140 -0.79 7.45 -14.55
N SER A 141 -0.36 8.42 -13.73
CA SER A 141 -0.60 9.87 -13.93
C SER A 141 -2.06 10.28 -14.21
N GLY A 142 -3.00 9.84 -13.37
CA GLY A 142 -4.43 10.11 -13.53
C GLY A 142 -5.21 9.07 -14.37
N ASN A 143 -4.55 8.04 -14.92
CA ASN A 143 -5.20 6.83 -15.44
C ASN A 143 -4.55 5.52 -14.92
N TYR A 144 -5.28 4.73 -14.13
CA TYR A 144 -4.77 3.46 -13.57
C TYR A 144 -4.32 2.45 -14.64
N GLN A 145 -4.91 2.49 -15.85
CA GLN A 145 -4.54 1.63 -16.97
C GLN A 145 -3.11 1.88 -17.47
N HIS A 146 -2.55 3.05 -17.16
CA HIS A 146 -1.18 3.42 -17.49
C HIS A 146 -0.19 3.10 -16.36
N SER A 147 -0.63 2.50 -15.25
CA SER A 147 0.28 2.10 -14.18
C SER A 147 1.24 1.00 -14.63
N ILE A 148 2.42 0.96 -14.01
CA ILE A 148 3.43 -0.09 -14.27
C ILE A 148 2.86 -1.47 -13.97
N THR A 149 2.04 -1.61 -12.92
CA THR A 149 1.33 -2.84 -12.59
C THR A 149 0.44 -3.32 -13.74
N ARG A 150 -0.39 -2.42 -14.31
CA ARG A 150 -1.26 -2.79 -15.44
C ARG A 150 -0.49 -3.04 -16.73
N ALA A 151 0.62 -2.35 -16.95
CA ALA A 151 1.51 -2.66 -18.07
C ALA A 151 2.09 -4.08 -17.98
N PHE A 152 2.54 -4.48 -16.78
CA PHE A 152 3.04 -5.83 -16.50
C PHE A 152 1.95 -6.89 -16.66
N GLU A 153 0.76 -6.70 -16.09
CA GLU A 153 -0.37 -7.63 -16.23
C GLU A 153 -0.82 -7.78 -17.68
N SER A 154 -0.84 -6.67 -18.44
CA SER A 154 -1.16 -6.69 -19.87
C SER A 154 -0.11 -7.48 -20.67
N SER A 155 1.18 -7.35 -20.30
CA SER A 155 2.25 -8.17 -20.88
C SER A 155 2.10 -9.66 -20.56
N ALA A 156 1.72 -9.99 -19.32
CA ALA A 156 1.45 -11.36 -18.90
C ALA A 156 0.28 -11.96 -19.71
N LEU A 157 -0.82 -11.22 -19.84
CA LEU A 157 -2.00 -11.64 -20.59
C LEU A 157 -1.71 -11.86 -22.08
N ARG A 158 -0.87 -11.01 -22.71
CA ARG A 158 -0.40 -11.21 -24.09
C ARG A 158 0.37 -12.51 -24.29
N MET A 159 0.98 -13.03 -23.23
CA MET A 159 1.71 -14.29 -23.21
C MET A 159 0.85 -15.46 -22.69
N ASP A 160 -0.46 -15.27 -22.57
CA ASP A 160 -1.42 -16.24 -22.00
C ASP A 160 -1.10 -16.65 -20.55
N VAL A 161 -0.39 -15.79 -19.81
CA VAL A 161 -0.11 -15.98 -18.38
C VAL A 161 -1.17 -15.28 -17.56
N LYS A 162 -1.88 -16.06 -16.74
CA LYS A 162 -2.94 -15.54 -15.85
C LYS A 162 -2.34 -15.13 -14.51
N ILE A 163 -2.30 -13.83 -14.26
CA ILE A 163 -1.96 -13.24 -12.96
C ILE A 163 -3.26 -12.69 -12.36
N PRO A 164 -3.65 -13.07 -11.12
CA PRO A 164 -4.82 -12.49 -10.47
C PRO A 164 -4.71 -10.97 -10.37
N GLU A 165 -5.77 -10.21 -10.66
CA GLU A 165 -5.76 -8.75 -10.53
C GLU A 165 -5.61 -8.28 -9.08
N GLU A 166 -6.23 -8.98 -8.14
CA GLU A 166 -6.14 -8.69 -6.72
C GLU A 166 -5.18 -9.66 -6.02
N CYS A 167 -4.45 -9.16 -5.04
CA CYS A 167 -3.74 -9.99 -4.06
C CYS A 167 -4.75 -10.65 -3.12
N ASN A 168 -5.41 -11.70 -3.58
CA ASN A 168 -6.43 -12.43 -2.85
C ASN A 168 -5.86 -13.72 -2.22
N PHE A 169 -6.74 -14.51 -1.59
CA PHE A 169 -6.36 -15.79 -0.99
C PHE A 169 -5.63 -16.72 -1.96
N TYR A 170 -6.02 -16.75 -3.24
CA TYR A 170 -5.36 -17.59 -4.24
C TYR A 170 -3.95 -17.10 -4.55
N PHE A 171 -3.75 -15.80 -4.73
CA PHE A 171 -2.42 -15.23 -4.95
C PHE A 171 -1.46 -15.53 -3.78
N PHE A 172 -1.92 -15.31 -2.53
CA PHE A 172 -1.09 -15.55 -1.35
C PHE A 172 -0.73 -17.02 -1.14
N ASN A 173 -1.53 -17.95 -1.64
CA ASN A 173 -1.30 -19.39 -1.52
C ASN A 173 -0.91 -20.04 -2.85
N ASP A 174 -0.49 -19.24 -3.84
CA ASP A 174 0.00 -19.79 -5.11
C ASP A 174 1.40 -20.38 -4.91
N ASP A 175 1.45 -21.71 -4.77
CA ASP A 175 2.68 -22.50 -4.59
C ASP A 175 3.59 -22.47 -5.84
N THR A 176 3.11 -21.95 -6.98
CA THR A 176 3.95 -21.77 -8.18
C THR A 176 4.83 -20.51 -8.10
N ILE A 177 4.57 -19.62 -7.15
CA ILE A 177 5.45 -18.49 -6.84
C ILE A 177 6.46 -18.93 -5.77
N SER A 178 7.75 -18.86 -6.06
CA SER A 178 8.80 -19.22 -5.13
C SER A 178 8.87 -18.25 -3.94
N GLY A 179 9.33 -18.73 -2.78
CA GLY A 179 9.42 -17.91 -1.57
C GLY A 179 10.34 -16.68 -1.70
N TYR A 180 11.42 -16.79 -2.49
CA TYR A 180 12.35 -15.67 -2.74
C TYR A 180 11.68 -14.50 -3.46
N SER A 181 10.64 -14.75 -4.26
CA SER A 181 9.91 -13.73 -5.03
C SER A 181 9.20 -12.69 -4.16
N PHE A 182 9.02 -12.99 -2.86
CA PHE A 182 8.41 -12.09 -1.89
C PHE A 182 9.41 -11.26 -1.08
N VAL A 183 10.71 -11.55 -1.16
CA VAL A 183 11.74 -10.92 -0.31
C VAL A 183 11.90 -9.43 -0.62
N LEU A 184 12.23 -9.09 -1.87
CA LEU A 184 12.36 -7.70 -2.30
C LEU A 184 11.05 -6.91 -2.11
N PRO A 185 9.87 -7.41 -2.54
CA PRO A 185 8.59 -6.73 -2.32
C PRO A 185 8.26 -6.45 -0.84
N ALA A 186 8.52 -7.42 0.05
CA ALA A 186 8.34 -7.21 1.48
C ALA A 186 9.32 -6.15 2.03
N TYR A 187 10.58 -6.17 1.60
CA TYR A 187 11.56 -5.14 1.97
C TYR A 187 11.12 -3.73 1.54
N LEU A 188 10.66 -3.56 0.31
CA LEU A 188 10.22 -2.26 -0.21
C LEU A 188 9.06 -1.68 0.61
N MET A 189 8.08 -2.50 1.00
CA MET A 189 6.99 -2.06 1.88
C MET A 189 7.45 -1.77 3.31
N LYS A 190 8.43 -2.53 3.84
CA LYS A 190 9.00 -2.26 5.18
C LYS A 190 9.67 -0.89 5.23
N VAL A 191 10.44 -0.51 4.22
CA VAL A 191 11.11 0.81 4.16
C VAL A 191 10.09 1.95 4.29
N ALA A 192 8.95 1.84 3.61
CA ALA A 192 7.87 2.84 3.67
C ALA A 192 7.21 2.98 5.05
N MET A 193 7.46 2.06 5.98
CA MET A 193 6.86 2.09 7.32
C MET A 193 7.55 3.06 8.28
N PHE A 194 8.78 3.50 7.96
CA PHE A 194 9.58 4.38 8.81
C PHE A 194 10.23 5.53 8.00
N PRO A 195 9.46 6.33 7.25
CA PRO A 195 9.99 7.31 6.31
C PRO A 195 10.92 8.34 6.95
N SER A 196 10.61 8.87 8.14
CA SER A 196 11.49 9.82 8.83
C SER A 196 12.86 9.23 9.23
N PHE A 197 12.89 7.94 9.59
CA PHE A 197 14.11 7.28 10.04
C PHE A 197 14.96 6.72 8.93
N PHE A 198 14.39 6.43 7.75
CA PHE A 198 15.09 5.84 6.62
C PHE A 198 14.94 6.68 5.34
N TYR A 199 14.77 8.00 5.47
CA TYR A 199 14.56 8.89 4.33
C TYR A 199 15.72 8.82 3.33
N GLU A 200 16.96 8.92 3.80
CA GLU A 200 18.14 8.86 2.96
C GLU A 200 18.29 7.50 2.29
N GLU A 201 18.07 6.40 3.03
CA GLU A 201 18.04 5.06 2.44
C GLU A 201 16.94 4.95 1.38
N THR A 202 15.77 5.56 1.59
CA THR A 202 14.66 5.55 0.63
C THR A 202 15.04 6.21 -0.69
N LEU A 203 15.82 7.30 -0.67
CA LEU A 203 16.38 7.91 -1.89
C LEU A 203 17.25 6.90 -2.67
N GLY A 204 18.07 6.13 -1.96
CA GLY A 204 18.92 5.09 -2.54
C GLY A 204 18.15 3.89 -3.07
N VAL A 205 17.18 3.40 -2.29
CA VAL A 205 16.23 2.33 -2.69
C VAL A 205 15.52 2.73 -3.98
N ASN A 206 15.04 3.97 -4.04
CA ASN A 206 14.33 4.49 -5.20
C ASN A 206 15.21 4.53 -6.45
N LEU A 207 16.44 5.04 -6.35
CA LEU A 207 17.38 5.04 -7.47
C LEU A 207 17.70 3.61 -7.96
N ALA A 208 17.95 2.67 -7.04
CA ALA A 208 18.19 1.27 -7.39
C ALA A 208 16.99 0.63 -8.11
N MET A 209 15.76 0.91 -7.64
CA MET A 209 14.55 0.42 -8.29
C MET A 209 14.33 1.03 -9.68
N VAL A 210 14.69 2.29 -9.90
CA VAL A 210 14.63 2.90 -11.24
C VAL A 210 15.62 2.24 -12.20
N HIS A 211 16.87 2.04 -11.79
CA HIS A 211 17.84 1.31 -12.60
C HIS A 211 17.38 -0.13 -12.88
N TYR A 212 16.70 -0.76 -11.92
CA TYR A 212 16.16 -2.08 -12.14
C TYR A 212 15.01 -2.08 -13.14
N LEU A 213 14.09 -1.11 -13.05
CA LEU A 213 13.02 -0.93 -14.05
C LEU A 213 13.60 -0.65 -15.45
N GLU A 214 14.68 0.12 -15.54
CA GLU A 214 15.42 0.34 -16.79
C GLU A 214 15.90 -0.98 -17.38
N LYS A 215 16.61 -1.77 -16.58
CA LYS A 215 17.06 -3.12 -16.97
C LYS A 215 15.91 -4.01 -17.42
N LEU A 216 14.81 -4.05 -16.67
CA LEU A 216 13.62 -4.84 -17.02
C LEU A 216 12.92 -4.34 -18.29
N SER A 217 12.99 -3.05 -18.59
CA SER A 217 12.44 -2.47 -19.82
C SER A 217 13.18 -2.92 -21.07
N HIS A 218 14.47 -3.26 -20.93
CA HIS A 218 15.33 -3.79 -21.99
C HIS A 218 15.29 -5.32 -22.12
N LEU A 219 14.68 -6.03 -21.17
CA LEU A 219 14.57 -7.49 -21.24
C LEU A 219 13.64 -7.93 -22.36
N SER A 220 14.23 -8.41 -23.45
CA SER A 220 13.55 -8.95 -24.61
C SER A 220 13.20 -10.42 -24.42
N ILE A 221 12.32 -10.74 -23.46
CA ILE A 221 12.01 -12.16 -23.17
C ILE A 221 11.45 -12.88 -24.41
N LEU A 222 10.71 -12.23 -25.32
CA LEU A 222 10.14 -12.87 -26.53
C LEU A 222 9.54 -11.88 -27.58
N CYS A 223 10.17 -10.74 -27.85
CA CYS A 223 9.65 -9.68 -28.74
C CYS A 223 8.48 -8.82 -28.17
N ASN A 224 8.39 -8.60 -26.85
CA ASN A 224 7.36 -7.68 -26.31
C ASN A 224 7.73 -6.84 -25.06
N ASN A 225 8.96 -6.93 -24.53
CA ASN A 225 9.44 -6.24 -23.31
C ASN A 225 8.52 -6.41 -22.07
N LEU A 226 9.08 -6.74 -20.90
CA LEU A 226 8.25 -6.99 -19.70
C LEU A 226 7.32 -5.80 -19.35
N LEU A 227 7.78 -4.59 -19.66
CA LEU A 227 7.14 -3.31 -19.34
C LEU A 227 6.74 -2.48 -20.57
N ASN A 228 6.65 -3.10 -21.75
CA ASN A 228 6.24 -2.54 -23.05
C ASN A 228 6.07 -1.00 -23.11
N GLY A 229 7.14 -0.27 -23.41
CA GLY A 229 7.08 1.18 -23.64
C GLY A 229 7.12 2.08 -22.40
N LEU A 230 7.49 1.54 -21.22
CA LEU A 230 7.76 2.37 -20.04
C LEU A 230 8.85 3.42 -20.33
N GLU A 231 8.51 4.70 -20.18
CA GLU A 231 9.48 5.78 -20.26
C GLU A 231 10.30 5.87 -18.97
N ILE A 232 11.55 5.42 -19.03
CA ILE A 232 12.47 5.42 -17.89
C ILE A 232 13.09 6.79 -17.64
N ALA A 233 13.39 7.55 -18.69
CA ALA A 233 14.11 8.82 -18.57
C ALA A 233 13.44 9.82 -17.59
N PRO A 234 12.10 9.99 -17.56
CA PRO A 234 11.44 10.81 -16.55
C PRO A 234 11.62 10.29 -15.12
N LEU A 235 11.56 8.96 -14.91
CA LEU A 235 11.75 8.34 -13.59
C LEU A 235 13.18 8.56 -13.08
N LEU A 236 14.19 8.35 -13.93
CA LEU A 236 15.59 8.57 -13.57
C LEU A 236 15.87 10.04 -13.26
N LYS A 237 15.34 10.96 -14.07
CA LYS A 237 15.45 12.39 -13.82
C LYS A 237 14.87 12.76 -12.44
N ASN A 238 13.67 12.31 -12.12
CA ASN A 238 13.04 12.60 -10.82
C ASN A 238 13.84 12.00 -9.65
N ALA A 239 14.36 10.77 -9.78
CA ALA A 239 15.19 10.15 -8.75
C ALA A 239 16.49 10.94 -8.47
N LEU A 240 17.18 11.37 -9.54
CA LEU A 240 18.41 12.18 -9.41
C LEU A 240 18.10 13.56 -8.85
N SER A 241 17.05 14.25 -9.33
CA SER A 241 16.64 15.56 -8.82
C SER A 241 16.21 15.52 -7.35
N ALA A 242 15.60 14.42 -6.88
CA ALA A 242 15.31 14.23 -5.46
C ALA A 242 16.59 14.17 -4.62
N ILE A 243 17.60 13.40 -5.07
CA ILE A 243 18.89 13.28 -4.38
C ILE A 243 19.65 14.62 -4.39
N GLU A 244 19.71 15.31 -5.53
CA GLU A 244 20.36 16.62 -5.66
C GLU A 244 19.70 17.65 -4.74
N SER A 245 18.37 17.76 -4.80
CA SER A 245 17.60 18.69 -3.95
C SER A 245 17.79 18.38 -2.46
N TYR A 246 17.85 17.10 -2.07
CA TYR A 246 18.15 16.71 -0.69
C TYR A 246 19.57 17.13 -0.28
N LEU A 247 20.58 16.83 -1.10
CA LEU A 247 21.99 17.11 -0.79
C LEU A 247 22.29 18.61 -0.73
N ASP A 248 21.59 19.43 -1.51
CA ASP A 248 21.72 20.90 -1.46
C ASP A 248 21.21 21.50 -0.14
N GLN A 249 20.36 20.79 0.59
CA GLN A 249 19.87 21.19 1.92
C GLN A 249 20.78 20.72 3.06
N GLN A 250 21.74 19.82 2.81
CA GLN A 250 22.62 19.25 3.85
C GLN A 250 23.95 19.99 3.95
N THR A 251 24.42 20.24 5.18
CA THR A 251 25.73 20.90 5.40
C THR A 251 26.92 20.03 5.02
N ASP A 252 26.83 18.72 5.29
CA ASP A 252 27.97 17.80 5.21
C ASP A 252 27.93 16.92 3.95
N ARG A 253 26.89 17.07 3.10
CA ARG A 253 26.61 16.25 1.90
C ARG A 253 26.94 14.76 2.09
N ASP A 254 26.65 14.21 3.27
CA ASP A 254 26.93 12.81 3.59
C ASP A 254 25.97 11.91 2.80
N THR A 255 26.54 11.16 1.88
CA THR A 255 25.81 10.28 0.96
C THR A 255 25.76 8.83 1.43
N HIS A 256 26.34 8.54 2.61
CA HIS A 256 26.53 7.19 3.08
C HIS A 256 25.22 6.41 3.20
N ARG A 257 24.18 7.02 3.77
CA ARG A 257 22.89 6.37 3.97
C ARG A 257 22.13 6.16 2.67
N ILE A 258 22.28 7.09 1.71
CA ILE A 258 21.74 6.92 0.35
C ILE A 258 22.39 5.70 -0.31
N TRP A 259 23.72 5.56 -0.20
CA TRP A 259 24.42 4.37 -0.68
C TRP A 259 23.93 3.07 -0.02
N ASN A 260 23.67 3.08 1.29
CA ASN A 260 23.18 1.89 1.99
C ASN A 260 21.82 1.41 1.46
N GLY A 261 20.91 2.36 1.20
CA GLY A 261 19.64 2.09 0.55
C GLY A 261 19.80 1.46 -0.83
N TYR A 262 20.68 2.05 -1.64
CA TYR A 262 20.98 1.57 -2.98
C TYR A 262 21.57 0.15 -2.97
N GLU A 263 22.68 -0.03 -2.25
CA GLU A 263 23.44 -1.29 -2.19
C GLU A 263 22.60 -2.44 -1.64
N ARG A 264 21.83 -2.20 -0.56
CA ARG A 264 20.95 -3.25 -0.01
C ARG A 264 19.90 -3.67 -1.03
N THR A 265 19.35 -2.72 -1.78
CA THR A 265 18.34 -3.01 -2.81
C THR A 265 18.95 -3.82 -3.95
N ILE A 266 20.15 -3.47 -4.41
CA ILE A 266 20.87 -4.24 -5.44
C ILE A 266 21.17 -5.67 -4.97
N GLN A 267 21.63 -5.88 -3.74
CA GLN A 267 21.87 -7.23 -3.21
C GLN A 267 20.61 -8.10 -3.21
N LEU A 268 19.45 -7.50 -2.89
CA LEU A 268 18.16 -8.20 -2.94
C LEU A 268 17.71 -8.50 -4.38
N ILE A 269 17.93 -7.57 -5.31
CA ILE A 269 17.68 -7.77 -6.74
C ILE A 269 18.57 -8.90 -7.29
N ASP A 270 19.87 -8.87 -7.02
CA ASP A 270 20.83 -9.88 -7.47
C ASP A 270 20.48 -11.25 -6.89
N SER A 271 20.10 -11.32 -5.61
CA SER A 271 19.64 -12.56 -4.99
C SER A 271 18.36 -13.09 -5.65
N PHE A 272 17.38 -12.22 -5.95
CA PHE A 272 16.18 -12.61 -6.68
C PHE A 272 16.51 -13.14 -8.07
N GLU A 273 17.33 -12.43 -8.85
CA GLU A 273 17.70 -12.84 -10.21
C GLU A 273 18.53 -14.12 -10.24
N GLN A 274 19.44 -14.31 -9.29
CA GLN A 274 20.22 -15.55 -9.17
C GLN A 274 19.33 -16.74 -8.88
N ASN A 275 18.40 -16.63 -7.92
CA ASN A 275 17.44 -17.70 -7.63
C ASN A 275 16.51 -17.96 -8.82
N LEU A 276 16.01 -16.90 -9.47
CA LEU A 276 15.20 -17.01 -10.68
C LEU A 276 15.96 -17.76 -11.77
N ARG A 277 17.23 -17.41 -12.01
CA ARG A 277 18.09 -18.06 -13.01
C ARG A 277 18.34 -19.53 -12.66
N VAL A 278 18.64 -19.83 -11.40
CA VAL A 278 18.83 -21.23 -10.96
C VAL A 278 17.59 -22.05 -11.27
N ASP A 279 16.41 -21.58 -10.88
CA ASP A 279 15.15 -22.29 -11.16
C ASP A 279 14.86 -22.38 -12.66
N LEU A 280 15.09 -21.30 -13.42
CA LEU A 280 14.78 -21.18 -14.85
C LEU A 280 15.55 -22.16 -15.73
N TYR A 281 16.80 -22.45 -15.35
CA TYR A 281 17.71 -23.36 -16.03
C TYR A 281 17.86 -24.71 -15.34
N ASP A 282 17.10 -24.96 -14.28
CA ASP A 282 17.02 -26.29 -13.69
C ASP A 282 16.20 -27.20 -14.61
N ASN A 283 16.90 -28.06 -15.34
CA ASN A 283 16.31 -29.08 -16.22
C ASN A 283 15.37 -30.02 -15.45
N THR A 284 15.52 -30.14 -14.13
CA THR A 284 14.59 -30.92 -13.31
C THR A 284 13.30 -30.15 -13.07
N TYR A 285 13.32 -28.82 -12.93
CA TYR A 285 12.15 -28.01 -12.58
C TYR A 285 11.05 -28.00 -13.67
N PHE A 286 11.44 -27.98 -14.94
CA PHE A 286 10.49 -27.92 -16.07
C PHE A 286 10.20 -29.26 -16.73
N ASN A 287 10.90 -30.34 -16.35
CA ASN A 287 10.64 -31.65 -16.92
C ASN A 287 9.26 -32.20 -16.51
N ASN A 288 8.81 -33.21 -17.25
CA ASN A 288 7.51 -33.82 -17.05
C ASN A 288 7.32 -34.40 -15.63
N ASP A 289 8.37 -34.95 -15.02
CA ASP A 289 8.33 -35.52 -13.66
C ASP A 289 8.10 -34.42 -12.61
N ALA A 290 8.78 -33.27 -12.70
CA ALA A 290 8.59 -32.17 -11.76
C ALA A 290 7.23 -31.48 -11.90
N GLN A 291 6.71 -31.35 -13.13
CA GLN A 291 5.33 -30.89 -13.33
C GLN A 291 4.33 -31.81 -12.64
N MET A 292 4.55 -33.13 -12.73
CA MET A 292 3.71 -34.11 -12.04
C MET A 292 3.90 -34.07 -10.52
N ILE A 293 5.12 -33.90 -10.00
CA ILE A 293 5.40 -33.72 -8.56
C ILE A 293 4.66 -32.49 -8.01
N ARG A 294 4.69 -31.35 -8.71
CA ARG A 294 3.94 -30.14 -8.31
C ARG A 294 2.43 -30.40 -8.27
N LEU A 295 1.91 -31.12 -9.26
CA LEU A 295 0.50 -31.53 -9.26
C LEU A 295 0.18 -32.46 -8.07
N LEU A 296 1.04 -33.44 -7.77
CA LEU A 296 0.88 -34.31 -6.62
C LEU A 296 0.95 -33.53 -5.30
N ASN A 297 1.80 -32.51 -5.18
CA ASN A 297 1.82 -31.60 -4.03
C ASN A 297 0.49 -30.84 -3.88
N LYS A 298 -0.07 -30.36 -5.00
CA LYS A 298 -1.34 -29.63 -5.04
C LYS A 298 -2.52 -30.48 -4.56
N ILE A 299 -2.63 -31.74 -4.98
CA ILE A 299 -3.83 -32.56 -4.74
C ILE A 299 -3.64 -33.73 -3.75
N GLY A 300 -2.41 -34.23 -3.59
CA GLY A 300 -2.12 -35.54 -3.01
C GLY A 300 -2.53 -35.66 -1.55
N ARG A 301 -2.05 -34.75 -0.68
CA ARG A 301 -2.36 -34.77 0.76
C ARG A 301 -3.86 -34.73 1.08
N TYR A 302 -4.66 -34.10 0.21
CA TYR A 302 -6.11 -33.99 0.40
C TYR A 302 -6.85 -35.29 0.05
N GLY A 303 -6.21 -36.23 -0.62
CA GLY A 303 -6.74 -37.58 -0.86
C GLY A 303 -6.63 -38.50 0.35
N TYR A 304 -5.89 -38.14 1.40
CA TYR A 304 -5.73 -39.00 2.58
C TYR A 304 -7.07 -39.36 3.22
N GLY A 305 -7.29 -40.66 3.45
CA GLY A 305 -8.53 -41.21 4.02
C GLY A 305 -9.51 -41.74 2.97
N TYR A 306 -9.32 -41.39 1.69
CA TYR A 306 -10.18 -41.81 0.58
C TYR A 306 -9.65 -43.02 -0.20
N HIS A 307 -8.36 -43.38 -0.06
CA HIS A 307 -7.70 -44.38 -0.91
C HIS A 307 -7.24 -45.65 -0.16
N LYS A 308 -7.99 -46.07 0.86
CA LYS A 308 -7.71 -47.29 1.66
C LYS A 308 -7.76 -48.61 0.89
N ARG A 309 -8.50 -48.66 -0.23
CA ARG A 309 -8.72 -49.89 -1.01
C ARG A 309 -7.74 -50.07 -2.17
N GLY A 310 -7.19 -48.97 -2.69
CA GLY A 310 -6.18 -49.03 -3.74
C GLY A 310 -4.81 -49.29 -3.14
N SER A 311 -3.92 -49.94 -3.88
CA SER A 311 -2.54 -50.18 -3.46
C SER A 311 -1.52 -49.68 -4.48
N LEU A 312 -0.38 -49.21 -3.95
CA LEU A 312 0.85 -48.88 -4.67
C LEU A 312 2.00 -49.58 -3.93
N GLN A 313 2.90 -50.23 -4.67
CA GLN A 313 4.04 -50.97 -4.10
C GLN A 313 3.69 -51.90 -2.90
N GLY A 314 2.47 -52.46 -2.89
CA GLY A 314 2.03 -53.41 -1.84
C GLY A 314 1.45 -52.79 -0.57
N CYS A 315 1.43 -51.45 -0.42
CA CYS A 315 0.71 -50.78 0.68
C CYS A 315 -0.51 -49.98 0.17
N PRO A 316 -1.50 -49.67 1.04
CA PRO A 316 -2.60 -48.79 0.68
C PRO A 316 -2.09 -47.43 0.17
N ILE A 317 -2.75 -46.86 -0.84
CA ILE A 317 -2.36 -45.54 -1.38
C ILE A 317 -2.35 -44.47 -0.29
N ASP A 318 -3.24 -44.55 0.70
CA ASP A 318 -3.28 -43.66 1.87
C ASP A 318 -1.92 -43.56 2.60
N CYS A 319 -1.07 -44.60 2.55
CA CYS A 319 0.27 -44.55 3.14
C CYS A 319 1.16 -43.48 2.49
N PHE A 320 0.99 -43.24 1.19
CA PHE A 320 1.72 -42.22 0.44
C PHE A 320 1.07 -40.83 0.54
N LEU A 321 -0.19 -40.74 1.00
CA LEU A 321 -0.94 -39.49 1.07
C LEU A 321 -1.02 -38.88 2.48
N ASN A 322 -0.50 -39.57 3.50
CA ASN A 322 -0.54 -39.10 4.89
C ASN A 322 0.08 -37.70 5.03
N PRO A 323 -0.68 -36.68 5.48
CA PRO A 323 -0.19 -35.30 5.59
C PRO A 323 1.08 -35.14 6.45
N GLU A 324 1.29 -36.00 7.45
CA GLU A 324 2.46 -35.92 8.34
C GLU A 324 3.74 -36.47 7.70
N SER A 325 3.62 -37.33 6.68
CA SER A 325 4.74 -38.01 6.03
C SER A 325 4.67 -37.91 4.51
N PHE A 326 3.94 -36.92 3.98
CA PHE A 326 3.66 -36.80 2.56
C PHE A 326 4.96 -36.48 1.79
N ASN A 327 5.28 -37.32 0.80
CA ASN A 327 6.43 -37.12 -0.07
C ASN A 327 5.99 -37.33 -1.54
N PRO A 328 5.91 -36.27 -2.35
CA PRO A 328 5.39 -36.35 -3.72
C PRO A 328 6.34 -37.10 -4.66
N GLU A 329 7.65 -37.09 -4.42
CA GLU A 329 8.62 -37.84 -5.23
C GLU A 329 8.43 -39.35 -5.07
N GLN A 330 8.27 -39.84 -3.83
CA GLN A 330 8.00 -41.25 -3.53
C GLN A 330 6.66 -41.69 -4.12
N LEU A 331 5.63 -40.85 -4.04
CA LEU A 331 4.35 -41.13 -4.67
C LEU A 331 4.47 -41.18 -6.20
N LEU A 332 5.21 -40.26 -6.81
CA LEU A 332 5.46 -40.26 -8.26
C LEU A 332 6.15 -41.56 -8.69
N ASP A 333 7.22 -41.95 -8.00
CA ASP A 333 7.97 -43.17 -8.32
C ASP A 333 7.10 -44.42 -8.12
N ALA A 334 6.29 -44.46 -7.06
CA ALA A 334 5.33 -45.55 -6.87
C ALA A 334 4.26 -45.60 -7.97
N LEU A 335 3.83 -44.44 -8.50
CA LEU A 335 2.89 -44.35 -9.61
C LEU A 335 3.51 -44.81 -10.94
N LYS A 336 4.77 -44.47 -11.23
CA LYS A 336 5.48 -44.82 -12.48
C LYS A 336 5.40 -46.31 -12.80
N ASP A 337 5.53 -47.16 -11.78
CA ASP A 337 5.53 -48.62 -11.90
C ASP A 337 4.20 -49.27 -11.48
N SER A 338 3.15 -48.47 -11.29
CA SER A 338 1.85 -48.95 -10.86
C SER A 338 1.01 -49.52 -12.00
N LYS A 339 0.03 -50.36 -11.64
CA LYS A 339 -1.01 -50.82 -12.58
C LYS A 339 -1.90 -49.69 -13.13
N TYR A 340 -1.84 -48.49 -12.54
CA TYR A 340 -2.67 -47.36 -12.96
C TYR A 340 -2.08 -46.61 -14.16
N ILE A 341 -0.79 -46.81 -14.43
CA ILE A 341 -0.05 -46.14 -15.52
C ILE A 341 0.34 -47.16 -16.59
N ARG A 342 0.03 -46.83 -17.85
CA ARG A 342 0.60 -47.49 -19.03
C ARG A 342 1.59 -46.53 -19.67
N LYS A 343 2.88 -46.79 -19.49
CA LYS A 343 3.98 -45.92 -19.95
C LYS A 343 3.84 -45.58 -21.44
N GLY A 344 3.90 -44.28 -21.75
CA GLY A 344 3.69 -43.69 -23.07
C GLY A 344 2.29 -43.80 -23.67
N GLN A 345 1.30 -44.34 -22.94
CA GLN A 345 -0.07 -44.53 -23.42
C GLN A 345 -1.06 -43.81 -22.49
N GLN A 346 -1.13 -42.49 -22.61
CA GLN A 346 -1.99 -41.64 -21.77
C GLN A 346 -3.47 -42.07 -21.81
N ASP A 347 -4.02 -42.35 -22.99
CA ASP A 347 -5.43 -42.70 -23.18
C ASP A 347 -5.78 -44.14 -22.79
N ARG A 348 -4.79 -44.93 -22.36
CA ARG A 348 -4.98 -46.30 -21.87
C ARG A 348 -4.58 -46.45 -20.41
N SER A 349 -4.12 -45.37 -19.77
CA SER A 349 -3.76 -45.36 -18.37
C SER A 349 -5.01 -45.19 -17.51
N ALA A 350 -5.20 -46.10 -16.55
CA ALA A 350 -6.39 -46.08 -15.69
C ALA A 350 -6.48 -44.78 -14.87
N LEU A 351 -5.34 -44.20 -14.48
CA LEU A 351 -5.30 -42.93 -13.75
C LEU A 351 -5.99 -41.80 -14.54
N VAL A 352 -5.70 -41.65 -15.83
CA VAL A 352 -6.30 -40.61 -16.69
C VAL A 352 -7.82 -40.82 -16.80
N HIS A 353 -8.26 -42.07 -16.96
CA HIS A 353 -9.70 -42.38 -17.01
C HIS A 353 -10.41 -42.09 -15.69
N MET A 354 -9.75 -42.29 -14.54
CA MET A 354 -10.34 -41.99 -13.23
C MET A 354 -10.63 -40.51 -13.04
N PHE A 355 -9.83 -39.62 -13.64
CA PHE A 355 -10.04 -38.17 -13.62
C PHE A 355 -10.99 -37.65 -14.70
N THR A 356 -11.00 -38.29 -15.89
CA THR A 356 -11.72 -37.76 -17.07
C THR A 356 -13.12 -38.35 -17.28
N ASN A 357 -13.40 -39.56 -16.79
CA ASN A 357 -14.70 -40.20 -16.97
C ASN A 357 -15.69 -39.67 -15.90
N VAL A 358 -16.90 -39.26 -16.32
CA VAL A 358 -17.96 -38.76 -15.42
C VAL A 358 -18.31 -39.73 -14.28
N ASN A 359 -18.17 -41.04 -14.53
CA ASN A 359 -18.39 -42.09 -13.52
C ASN A 359 -17.09 -42.55 -12.83
N GLY A 360 -15.97 -41.85 -13.06
CA GLY A 360 -14.66 -42.14 -12.47
C GLY A 360 -14.61 -41.77 -11.00
N ALA A 361 -13.87 -42.56 -10.21
CA ALA A 361 -13.77 -42.38 -8.76
C ALA A 361 -13.09 -41.06 -8.32
N MET A 362 -12.43 -40.37 -9.25
CA MET A 362 -11.70 -39.11 -9.02
C MET A 362 -12.15 -38.02 -10.00
N TYR A 363 -13.34 -38.17 -10.59
CA TYR A 363 -13.90 -37.19 -11.51
C TYR A 363 -14.12 -35.84 -10.84
N GLY A 364 -13.69 -34.76 -11.50
CA GLY A 364 -13.84 -33.39 -11.01
C GLY A 364 -12.78 -32.94 -9.99
N ILE A 365 -11.80 -33.78 -9.63
CA ILE A 365 -10.71 -33.42 -8.71
C ILE A 365 -9.64 -32.56 -9.40
N CYS A 366 -9.35 -32.82 -10.67
CA CYS A 366 -8.34 -32.12 -11.46
C CYS A 366 -8.99 -31.19 -12.49
N THR A 367 -8.36 -30.04 -12.74
CA THR A 367 -8.70 -29.15 -13.88
C THR A 367 -8.23 -29.77 -15.21
N GLU A 368 -8.66 -29.22 -16.34
CA GLU A 368 -8.17 -29.70 -17.64
C GLU A 368 -6.64 -29.52 -17.77
N ASP A 369 -6.08 -28.42 -17.26
CA ASP A 369 -4.63 -28.18 -17.25
C ASP A 369 -3.88 -29.23 -16.42
N ASP A 370 -4.41 -29.58 -15.24
CA ASP A 370 -3.88 -30.66 -14.40
C ASP A 370 -3.89 -32.00 -15.16
N ILE A 371 -4.98 -32.30 -15.89
CA ILE A 371 -5.10 -33.51 -16.70
C ILE A 371 -4.07 -33.51 -17.85
N GLN A 372 -3.80 -32.36 -18.47
CA GLN A 372 -2.77 -32.22 -19.50
C GLN A 372 -1.36 -32.48 -18.94
N ILE A 373 -1.07 -32.05 -17.71
CA ILE A 373 0.19 -32.39 -17.02
C ILE A 373 0.33 -33.92 -16.88
N ILE A 374 -0.72 -34.60 -16.38
CA ILE A 374 -0.71 -36.06 -16.21
C ILE A 374 -0.50 -36.77 -17.56
N ARG A 375 -1.20 -36.31 -18.60
CA ARG A 375 -1.12 -36.83 -19.97
C ARG A 375 0.27 -36.69 -20.56
N LYS A 376 0.87 -35.49 -20.50
CA LYS A 376 2.24 -35.22 -20.95
C LYS A 376 3.26 -36.06 -20.18
N TRP A 377 3.09 -36.15 -18.87
CA TRP A 377 3.94 -36.99 -18.01
C TRP A 377 3.93 -38.45 -18.43
N ILE A 378 2.75 -39.07 -18.54
CA ILE A 378 2.61 -40.47 -18.96
C ILE A 378 3.20 -40.69 -20.35
N SER A 379 2.95 -39.76 -21.27
CA SER A 379 3.47 -39.82 -22.63
C SER A 379 5.01 -39.77 -22.67
N GLY A 380 5.62 -39.01 -21.77
CA GLY A 380 7.08 -38.89 -21.62
C GLY A 380 7.78 -40.13 -21.06
N LEU A 381 7.08 -41.03 -20.37
CA LEU A 381 7.68 -42.22 -19.73
C LEU A 381 8.25 -43.28 -20.70
N ASN A 382 8.09 -43.12 -22.02
CA ASN A 382 8.64 -44.01 -23.04
C ASN A 382 9.94 -43.51 -23.70
N GLN A 383 10.41 -42.32 -23.38
CA GLN A 383 11.66 -41.79 -23.92
C GLN A 383 12.82 -42.24 -23.02
N ASN A 384 13.71 -43.09 -23.54
CA ASN A 384 14.98 -43.40 -22.89
C ASN A 384 15.87 -42.16 -22.95
N GLU A 385 15.74 -41.26 -21.97
CA GLU A 385 16.81 -40.31 -21.65
C GLU A 385 17.75 -40.98 -20.65
N GLU A 386 19.01 -41.20 -21.07
CA GLU A 386 20.08 -41.59 -20.17
C GLU A 386 20.28 -40.50 -19.12
N ILE A 387 19.98 -40.82 -17.86
CA ILE A 387 20.21 -39.96 -16.70
C ILE A 387 21.73 -39.95 -16.42
N PRO A 388 22.43 -38.80 -16.42
CA PRO A 388 23.79 -38.74 -15.89
C PRO A 388 23.73 -38.86 -14.36
N GLU A 389 24.24 -39.97 -13.82
CA GLU A 389 24.48 -40.12 -12.38
C GLU A 389 25.54 -39.12 -11.90
N LYS A 390 25.10 -38.00 -11.34
CA LYS A 390 25.82 -37.33 -10.24
C LYS A 390 24.82 -36.87 -9.20
N ARG A 391 24.60 -37.72 -8.19
CA ARG A 391 24.10 -37.28 -6.88
C ARG A 391 25.12 -36.30 -6.30
N HIS A 392 24.85 -35.01 -6.41
CA HIS A 392 25.41 -34.05 -5.47
C HIS A 392 24.56 -34.13 -4.20
N ASN A 393 25.25 -34.37 -3.07
CA ASN A 393 24.71 -34.16 -1.75
C ASN A 393 24.25 -32.70 -1.67
N VAL A 394 22.96 -32.46 -1.92
CA VAL A 394 22.29 -31.25 -1.51
C VAL A 394 22.30 -31.27 0.01
N GLY A 395 23.10 -30.37 0.59
CA GLY A 395 23.06 -30.10 2.02
C GLY A 395 21.60 -29.90 2.43
N SER A 396 21.21 -30.59 3.49
CA SER A 396 19.85 -30.60 4.02
C SER A 396 19.30 -29.18 4.14
N ILE A 397 18.41 -28.80 3.23
CA ILE A 397 17.37 -27.80 3.52
C ILE A 397 16.22 -28.58 4.14
N SER A 398 16.43 -29.02 5.36
CA SER A 398 15.35 -29.41 6.25
C SER A 398 14.60 -28.15 6.63
N ASN A 399 13.51 -27.85 5.90
CA ASN A 399 12.27 -27.22 6.39
C ASN A 399 11.33 -26.89 5.21
N LEU A 400 10.86 -27.92 4.51
CA LEU A 400 9.63 -27.86 3.70
C LEU A 400 8.47 -28.56 4.42
N ASN A 401 8.44 -28.41 5.75
CA ASN A 401 7.36 -28.94 6.58
C ASN A 401 6.42 -27.79 6.96
N GLY A 402 5.19 -27.88 6.45
CA GLY A 402 4.03 -27.20 6.98
C GLY A 402 3.49 -26.11 6.06
N VAL A 403 2.18 -26.18 5.81
CA VAL A 403 1.36 -24.97 5.87
C VAL A 403 1.64 -24.38 7.26
N SER A 404 2.69 -23.57 7.36
CA SER A 404 3.13 -22.98 8.61
C SER A 404 2.05 -21.97 8.98
N GLN A 405 1.21 -22.35 9.95
CA GLN A 405 0.43 -21.37 10.68
C GLN A 405 1.42 -20.28 11.12
N LEU A 406 1.14 -19.03 10.73
CA LEU A 406 1.84 -17.86 11.25
C LEU A 406 2.06 -18.05 12.76
N ARG A 407 3.31 -18.16 13.22
CA ARG A 407 3.62 -17.91 14.64
C ARG A 407 3.67 -16.41 14.85
N GLY A 408 2.50 -15.80 14.71
CA GLY A 408 2.27 -14.40 15.02
C GLY A 408 2.17 -14.16 16.52
N ILE A 409 2.00 -12.89 16.88
CA ILE A 409 1.77 -12.51 18.28
C ILE A 409 0.37 -12.98 18.69
N ASN A 410 0.26 -13.61 19.87
CA ASN A 410 -1.02 -14.08 20.39
C ASN A 410 -2.01 -12.90 20.55
N PRO A 411 -3.27 -13.00 20.06
CA PRO A 411 -4.27 -11.95 20.20
C PRO A 411 -4.47 -11.42 21.63
N SER A 412 -4.38 -12.28 22.65
CA SER A 412 -4.53 -11.84 24.05
C SER A 412 -3.37 -10.96 24.53
N VAL A 413 -2.15 -11.23 24.02
CA VAL A 413 -0.97 -10.40 24.31
C VAL A 413 -1.09 -9.05 23.63
N LEU A 414 -1.57 -9.01 22.38
CA LEU A 414 -1.84 -7.76 21.68
C LEU A 414 -2.90 -6.93 22.39
N GLU A 415 -3.96 -7.55 22.88
CA GLU A 415 -5.01 -6.85 23.61
C GLU A 415 -4.48 -6.25 24.92
N GLN A 416 -3.68 -7.00 25.68
CA GLN A 416 -3.04 -6.46 26.88
C GLN A 416 -2.09 -5.31 26.55
N ALA A 417 -1.27 -5.44 25.50
CA ALA A 417 -0.35 -4.38 25.08
C ALA A 417 -1.10 -3.09 24.69
N ARG A 418 -2.27 -3.20 24.03
CA ARG A 418 -3.15 -2.05 23.75
C ARG A 418 -3.68 -1.43 25.03
N LEU A 419 -4.12 -2.22 26.00
CA LEU A 419 -4.61 -1.70 27.28
C LEU A 419 -3.54 -0.86 28.00
N ASP A 420 -2.30 -1.30 27.97
CA ASP A 420 -1.17 -0.61 28.59
C ASP A 420 -0.91 0.77 27.93
N THR A 421 -1.12 0.90 26.60
CA THR A 421 -1.00 2.20 25.90
C THR A 421 -2.04 3.22 26.35
N TYR A 422 -3.27 2.81 26.68
CA TYR A 422 -4.28 3.74 27.22
C TYR A 422 -3.85 4.36 28.54
N GLY A 423 -3.10 3.62 29.37
CA GLY A 423 -2.50 4.15 30.59
C GLY A 423 -1.40 5.18 30.31
N LYS A 424 -0.49 4.87 29.38
CA LYS A 424 0.61 5.77 28.96
C LYS A 424 0.10 7.11 28.43
N TYR A 425 -0.97 7.09 27.64
CA TYR A 425 -1.51 8.27 26.96
C TYR A 425 -2.79 8.82 27.59
N ALA A 426 -3.10 8.49 28.84
CA ALA A 426 -4.36 8.87 29.50
C ALA A 426 -4.60 10.40 29.58
N HIS A 427 -3.53 11.18 29.56
CA HIS A 427 -3.55 12.64 29.70
C HIS A 427 -2.87 13.37 28.52
N ILE A 428 -2.77 12.72 27.36
CA ILE A 428 -2.21 13.36 26.17
C ILE A 428 -3.10 14.54 25.74
N SER A 429 -2.49 15.70 25.47
CA SER A 429 -3.17 16.87 24.90
C SER A 429 -3.52 16.65 23.43
N LEU A 430 -4.46 17.42 22.86
CA LEU A 430 -4.74 17.31 21.41
C LEU A 430 -3.54 17.79 20.59
N GLN A 431 -2.81 18.79 21.09
CA GLN A 431 -1.56 19.26 20.50
C GLN A 431 -0.50 18.15 20.38
N ASP A 432 -0.24 17.41 21.48
CA ASP A 432 0.74 16.33 21.47
C ASP A 432 0.27 15.14 20.63
N LEU A 433 -1.04 14.86 20.63
CA LEU A 433 -1.63 13.81 19.81
C LEU A 433 -1.50 14.16 18.32
N TYR A 434 -1.80 15.40 17.93
CA TYR A 434 -1.63 15.89 16.56
C TYR A 434 -0.19 15.69 16.06
N VAL A 435 0.81 16.11 16.84
CA VAL A 435 2.23 15.93 16.49
C VAL A 435 2.59 14.45 16.35
N GLN A 436 2.15 13.60 17.28
CA GLN A 436 2.43 12.16 17.19
C GLN A 436 1.73 11.50 15.99
N LEU A 437 0.53 11.93 15.61
CA LEU A 437 -0.20 11.33 14.49
C LEU A 437 0.30 11.79 13.13
N LEU A 438 0.91 12.98 13.02
CA LEU A 438 1.58 13.44 11.80
C LEU A 438 2.71 12.50 11.39
N GLN A 439 3.52 12.05 12.35
CA GLN A 439 4.66 11.14 12.15
C GLN A 439 4.53 9.92 13.05
N VAL A 440 3.48 9.13 12.79
CA VAL A 440 3.07 7.99 13.61
C VAL A 440 4.18 6.93 13.76
N GLU A 441 5.09 6.83 12.79
CA GLU A 441 6.23 5.92 12.79
C GLU A 441 7.27 6.24 13.86
N GLN A 442 7.27 7.46 14.42
CA GLN A 442 8.12 7.81 15.57
C GLN A 442 7.60 7.20 16.88
N ASN A 443 6.28 7.05 17.02
CA ASN A 443 5.65 6.45 18.20
C ASN A 443 4.47 5.53 17.80
N PRO A 444 4.72 4.39 17.12
CA PRO A 444 3.65 3.49 16.67
C PRO A 444 2.70 3.00 17.77
N ASP A 445 3.09 3.01 19.04
CA ASP A 445 2.20 2.67 20.15
C ASP A 445 1.07 3.68 20.41
N ILE A 446 1.03 4.81 19.68
CA ILE A 446 -0.10 5.73 19.67
C ILE A 446 -1.30 5.22 18.85
N LEU A 447 -1.10 4.22 17.97
CA LEU A 447 -2.13 3.70 17.07
C LEU A 447 -3.45 3.29 17.78
N PRO A 448 -3.44 2.61 18.95
CA PRO A 448 -4.67 2.30 19.68
C PRO A 448 -5.42 3.57 20.13
N ILE A 449 -4.70 4.64 20.48
CA ILE A 449 -5.30 5.92 20.87
C ILE A 449 -5.98 6.57 19.66
N ALA A 450 -5.32 6.58 18.50
CA ALA A 450 -5.86 7.07 17.23
C ALA A 450 -7.16 6.34 16.85
N PHE A 451 -7.15 5.00 16.88
CA PHE A 451 -8.31 4.18 16.56
C PHE A 451 -9.50 4.52 17.48
N ASN A 452 -9.26 4.61 18.79
CA ASN A 452 -10.28 4.95 19.79
C ASN A 452 -10.80 6.38 19.60
N TYR A 453 -9.95 7.34 19.21
CA TYR A 453 -10.36 8.71 18.93
C TYR A 453 -11.34 8.76 17.75
N ALA A 454 -10.98 8.15 16.61
CA ALA A 454 -11.84 8.07 15.44
C ALA A 454 -13.18 7.38 15.76
N GLN A 455 -13.14 6.26 16.50
CA GLN A 455 -14.35 5.53 16.90
C GLN A 455 -15.27 6.37 17.81
N LYS A 456 -14.71 7.10 18.79
CA LYS A 456 -15.50 7.98 19.66
C LYS A 456 -16.12 9.15 18.90
N TRP A 457 -15.40 9.71 17.94
CA TRP A 457 -15.89 10.79 17.09
C TRP A 457 -17.10 10.33 16.25
N LEU A 458 -16.96 9.20 15.56
CA LEU A 458 -18.03 8.59 14.77
C LEU A 458 -19.24 8.20 15.63
N LYS A 459 -19.02 7.56 16.78
CA LYS A 459 -20.11 7.20 17.71
C LYS A 459 -20.87 8.42 18.23
N SER A 460 -20.20 9.56 18.38
CA SER A 460 -20.84 10.80 18.80
C SER A 460 -21.81 11.32 17.73
N HIS A 461 -21.46 11.19 16.45
CA HIS A 461 -22.34 11.52 15.32
C HIS A 461 -23.50 10.54 15.16
N GLN A 462 -23.26 9.24 15.33
CA GLN A 462 -24.33 8.24 15.25
C GLN A 462 -25.45 8.53 16.26
N ASN A 463 -25.09 8.94 17.48
CA ASN A 463 -26.07 9.33 18.50
C ASN A 463 -26.78 10.65 18.16
N ALA A 464 -26.15 11.55 17.40
CA ALA A 464 -26.72 12.83 16.99
C ALA A 464 -27.61 12.71 15.74
N GLN A 465 -27.31 11.79 14.81
CA GLN A 465 -28.17 11.45 13.66
C GLN A 465 -29.54 10.95 14.11
N VAL A 466 -29.62 10.25 15.26
CA VAL A 466 -30.90 9.86 15.89
C VAL A 466 -31.75 11.08 16.28
N VAL A 467 -31.14 12.27 16.42
CA VAL A 467 -31.79 13.45 17.01
C VAL A 467 -32.02 14.58 15.99
N GLN A 468 -31.15 14.80 14.99
CA GLN A 468 -31.24 16.01 14.12
C GLN A 468 -30.83 15.88 12.63
N GLU A 469 -29.98 14.92 12.23
CA GLU A 469 -29.45 14.84 10.84
C GLU A 469 -29.75 13.46 10.24
N SER A 470 -30.95 13.28 9.70
CA SER A 470 -31.35 12.04 9.06
C SER A 470 -30.56 11.78 7.77
N ILE A 471 -30.28 10.50 7.49
CA ILE A 471 -29.82 10.05 6.18
C ILE A 471 -30.70 10.66 5.08
N PRO A 472 -30.13 11.18 3.97
CA PRO A 472 -30.90 11.99 3.01
C PRO A 472 -32.00 11.18 2.34
N PHE A 473 -31.79 9.87 2.20
CA PHE A 473 -32.76 8.89 1.76
C PHE A 473 -32.45 7.55 2.42
N SER A 474 -33.51 6.87 2.88
CA SER A 474 -33.39 5.68 3.73
C SER A 474 -32.95 4.42 2.98
N VAL A 475 -33.23 4.32 1.69
CA VAL A 475 -32.82 3.18 0.84
C VAL A 475 -31.90 3.70 -0.24
N TYR A 476 -30.72 3.10 -0.36
CA TYR A 476 -29.74 3.56 -1.33
C TYR A 476 -30.15 3.24 -2.79
N HIS A 477 -30.16 4.27 -3.63
CA HIS A 477 -30.13 4.16 -5.08
C HIS A 477 -29.18 5.20 -5.69
N HIS A 478 -28.47 4.82 -6.75
CA HIS A 478 -27.57 5.70 -7.51
C HIS A 478 -28.24 7.01 -7.97
N ALA A 479 -29.50 6.93 -8.40
CA ALA A 479 -30.26 8.07 -8.88
C ALA A 479 -30.55 9.08 -7.75
N ASP A 480 -30.91 8.59 -6.56
CA ASP A 480 -31.20 9.43 -5.39
C ASP A 480 -29.93 10.12 -4.88
N LEU A 481 -28.79 9.40 -4.86
CA LEU A 481 -27.50 10.00 -4.52
C LEU A 481 -27.11 11.10 -5.51
N SER A 482 -27.28 10.85 -6.81
CA SER A 482 -26.96 11.82 -7.87
C SER A 482 -27.83 13.07 -7.76
N LEU A 483 -29.14 12.89 -7.55
CA LEU A 483 -30.07 14.00 -7.37
C LEU A 483 -29.76 14.80 -6.11
N TRP A 484 -29.46 14.13 -5.00
CA TRP A 484 -29.05 14.79 -3.77
C TRP A 484 -27.77 15.61 -3.98
N PHE A 485 -26.76 15.03 -4.65
CA PHE A 485 -25.49 15.68 -4.94
C PHE A 485 -25.65 16.94 -5.80
N GLU A 486 -26.43 16.86 -6.88
CA GLU A 486 -26.76 18.03 -7.73
C GLU A 486 -27.47 19.13 -6.93
N ASN A 487 -28.36 18.76 -6.01
CA ASN A 487 -29.05 19.72 -5.15
C ASN A 487 -28.11 20.39 -4.14
N GLN A 488 -27.14 19.67 -3.56
CA GLN A 488 -26.13 20.28 -2.68
C GLN A 488 -25.27 21.26 -3.44
N HIS A 489 -24.77 20.86 -4.63
CA HIS A 489 -24.01 21.75 -5.50
C HIS A 489 -24.80 23.01 -5.86
N ARG A 490 -26.07 22.88 -6.25
CA ARG A 490 -26.92 24.04 -6.57
C ARG A 490 -27.06 24.98 -5.37
N LYS A 491 -27.31 24.45 -4.17
CA LYS A 491 -27.38 25.27 -2.95
C LYS A 491 -26.10 26.05 -2.70
N GLN A 492 -24.94 25.41 -2.89
CA GLN A 492 -23.65 26.06 -2.74
C GLN A 492 -23.40 27.14 -3.81
N VAL A 493 -23.82 26.91 -5.04
CA VAL A 493 -23.72 27.94 -6.09
C VAL A 493 -24.63 29.13 -5.77
N ASP A 494 -25.87 28.84 -5.37
CA ASP A 494 -26.90 29.84 -5.06
C ASP A 494 -26.66 30.59 -3.74
N SER A 495 -25.76 30.11 -2.87
CA SER A 495 -25.39 30.79 -1.62
C SER A 495 -24.42 31.96 -1.84
N TYR A 496 -23.71 32.00 -2.97
CA TYR A 496 -22.73 33.05 -3.24
C TYR A 496 -23.36 34.44 -3.32
N ARG A 497 -22.80 35.38 -2.56
CA ARG A 497 -23.12 36.80 -2.66
C ARG A 497 -21.79 37.53 -2.92
N PRO A 498 -21.58 38.10 -4.12
CA PRO A 498 -20.37 38.88 -4.40
C PRO A 498 -20.21 40.02 -3.39
N LEU A 499 -18.98 40.27 -2.98
CA LEU A 499 -18.68 41.41 -2.12
C LEU A 499 -18.81 42.72 -2.92
N THR A 500 -19.82 43.53 -2.60
CA THR A 500 -20.05 44.84 -3.25
C THR A 500 -19.70 46.04 -2.36
N GLU A 501 -19.53 45.80 -1.07
CA GLU A 501 -19.25 46.81 -0.03
C GLU A 501 -18.11 46.30 0.88
N GLU A 502 -17.81 47.02 1.96
CA GLU A 502 -16.86 46.55 2.98
C GLU A 502 -17.34 45.22 3.61
N PRO A 503 -16.45 44.23 3.84
CA PRO A 503 -16.81 42.99 4.53
C PRO A 503 -17.40 43.24 5.93
N GLU A 504 -18.30 42.36 6.37
CA GLU A 504 -18.77 42.37 7.77
C GLU A 504 -17.66 41.98 8.75
N GLU A 505 -16.73 41.14 8.29
CA GLU A 505 -15.59 40.64 9.04
C GLU A 505 -14.46 41.67 9.00
N SER A 506 -13.95 42.08 10.15
CA SER A 506 -12.79 42.96 10.22
C SER A 506 -11.50 42.25 9.80
N ARG A 507 -10.48 43.03 9.40
CA ARG A 507 -9.17 42.50 9.02
C ARG A 507 -8.55 41.60 10.09
N ASP A 508 -8.69 41.96 11.37
CA ASP A 508 -8.09 41.22 12.48
C ASP A 508 -8.85 39.90 12.73
N GLU A 509 -10.18 39.89 12.59
CA GLU A 509 -10.98 38.65 12.66
C GLU A 509 -10.59 37.66 11.55
N VAL A 510 -10.36 38.16 10.33
CA VAL A 510 -9.90 37.33 9.20
C VAL A 510 -8.54 36.68 9.49
N ILE A 511 -7.62 37.43 10.12
CA ILE A 511 -6.30 36.89 10.51
C ILE A 511 -6.44 35.85 11.61
N GLU A 512 -7.28 36.12 12.62
CA GLU A 512 -7.50 35.21 13.75
C GLU A 512 -8.12 33.88 13.29
N ASP A 513 -9.10 33.94 12.39
CA ASP A 513 -9.71 32.75 11.79
C ASP A 513 -8.69 31.94 10.98
N ALA A 514 -7.86 32.61 10.16
CA ALA A 514 -6.82 31.94 9.38
C ALA A 514 -5.77 31.25 10.28
N ILE A 515 -5.42 31.86 11.42
CA ILE A 515 -4.52 31.24 12.41
C ILE A 515 -5.16 29.96 12.97
N ARG A 516 -6.39 30.05 13.49
CA ARG A 516 -7.10 28.90 14.10
C ARG A 516 -7.23 27.71 13.16
N LEU A 517 -7.37 27.96 11.86
CA LEU A 517 -7.53 26.93 10.84
C LEU A 517 -6.22 26.33 10.34
N ALA A 518 -5.07 26.91 10.70
CA ALA A 518 -3.78 26.45 10.21
C ALA A 518 -3.49 24.97 10.55
N PRO A 519 -3.77 24.45 11.76
CA PRO A 519 -3.53 23.03 12.07
C PRO A 519 -4.30 22.08 11.14
N LEU A 520 -5.47 22.47 10.66
CA LEU A 520 -6.28 21.69 9.75
C LEU A 520 -5.83 21.86 8.29
N THR A 521 -5.70 23.10 7.86
CA THR A 521 -5.45 23.43 6.45
C THR A 521 -4.04 23.07 6.00
N LEU A 522 -3.07 23.04 6.92
CA LEU A 522 -1.71 22.61 6.61
C LEU A 522 -1.61 21.10 6.34
N ILE A 523 -2.61 20.32 6.75
CA ILE A 523 -2.67 18.87 6.54
C ILE A 523 -3.76 18.49 5.53
N ASP A 524 -4.03 19.38 4.57
CA ASP A 524 -5.01 19.10 3.53
C ASP A 524 -4.73 17.77 2.81
N GLY A 525 -5.79 17.01 2.54
CA GLY A 525 -5.71 15.63 2.06
C GLY A 525 -5.39 14.55 3.11
N ALA A 526 -5.16 14.90 4.39
CA ALA A 526 -4.71 13.92 5.41
C ALA A 526 -5.67 12.77 5.67
N TRP A 527 -6.96 12.96 5.42
CA TRP A 527 -7.96 11.90 5.57
C TRP A 527 -7.73 10.75 4.55
N LEU A 528 -7.01 11.01 3.46
CA LEU A 528 -6.65 10.04 2.42
C LEU A 528 -5.22 9.52 2.49
N ARG A 529 -4.42 9.88 3.50
CA ARG A 529 -2.96 9.65 3.49
C ARG A 529 -2.51 8.19 3.24
N LEU A 530 -3.34 7.19 3.57
CA LEU A 530 -3.04 5.79 3.34
C LEU A 530 -3.69 5.20 2.07
N VAL A 531 -4.34 5.99 1.23
CA VAL A 531 -4.87 5.51 -0.06
C VAL A 531 -3.75 5.03 -1.00
N SER A 532 -2.53 5.54 -0.81
CA SER A 532 -1.36 5.19 -1.62
C SER A 532 -0.82 3.78 -1.37
N ILE A 533 -1.32 3.05 -0.35
CA ILE A 533 -0.86 1.68 -0.09
C ILE A 533 -1.28 0.72 -1.22
N PRO A 534 -0.50 -0.33 -1.52
CA PRO A 534 -0.75 -1.19 -2.66
C PRO A 534 -2.15 -1.81 -2.74
N SER A 535 -2.73 -2.19 -1.59
CA SER A 535 -4.08 -2.79 -1.56
C SER A 535 -5.21 -1.84 -1.95
N LEU A 536 -5.01 -0.52 -1.86
CA LEU A 536 -6.01 0.49 -2.22
C LEU A 536 -5.71 1.10 -3.59
N ILE A 537 -4.48 1.57 -3.83
CA ILE A 537 -4.13 2.28 -5.07
C ILE A 537 -4.24 1.41 -6.33
N SER A 538 -4.18 0.08 -6.17
CA SER A 538 -4.38 -0.88 -7.27
C SER A 538 -5.85 -1.09 -7.67
N THR A 539 -6.79 -0.50 -6.92
CA THR A 539 -8.24 -0.56 -7.19
C THR A 539 -8.70 0.75 -7.82
N HIS A 540 -9.74 0.73 -8.66
CA HIS A 540 -10.28 1.97 -9.26
C HIS A 540 -10.82 2.94 -8.19
N ILE A 541 -11.49 2.43 -7.16
CA ILE A 541 -12.01 3.22 -6.04
C ILE A 541 -10.88 3.93 -5.28
N GLY A 542 -9.80 3.21 -4.95
CA GLY A 542 -8.63 3.82 -4.32
C GLY A 542 -7.91 4.79 -5.26
N TYR A 543 -7.92 4.52 -6.56
CA TYR A 543 -7.37 5.42 -7.56
C TYR A 543 -8.07 6.79 -7.61
N LEU A 544 -9.40 6.81 -7.53
CA LEU A 544 -10.19 8.05 -7.49
C LEU A 544 -9.80 8.94 -6.29
N HIS A 545 -9.62 8.34 -5.11
CA HIS A 545 -9.12 9.06 -3.92
C HIS A 545 -7.66 9.46 -4.07
N TYR A 546 -6.83 8.62 -4.68
CA TYR A 546 -5.43 8.96 -4.94
C TYR A 546 -5.32 10.22 -5.81
N LYS A 547 -6.21 10.40 -6.80
CA LYS A 547 -6.25 11.64 -7.60
C LYS A 547 -6.53 12.88 -6.76
N THR A 548 -7.52 12.83 -5.87
CA THR A 548 -7.77 13.91 -4.90
C THR A 548 -6.52 14.16 -4.07
N LEU A 549 -5.95 13.12 -3.43
CA LEU A 549 -4.76 13.27 -2.60
C LEU A 549 -3.59 13.94 -3.33
N ILE A 550 -3.30 13.56 -4.58
CA ILE A 550 -2.15 14.16 -5.28
C ILE A 550 -2.40 15.60 -5.72
N ASP A 551 -3.64 16.00 -5.95
CA ASP A 551 -3.99 17.40 -6.20
C ASP A 551 -3.76 18.23 -4.92
N GLU A 552 -4.20 17.74 -3.76
CA GLU A 552 -3.92 18.36 -2.45
C GLU A 552 -2.42 18.55 -2.19
N LEU A 553 -1.64 17.53 -2.57
CA LEU A 553 -0.19 17.54 -2.46
C LEU A 553 0.53 18.31 -3.59
N GLY A 554 -0.21 18.97 -4.48
CA GLY A 554 0.31 19.83 -5.56
C GLY A 554 0.95 19.07 -6.73
N GLN A 555 0.69 17.78 -6.88
CA GLN A 555 1.23 16.90 -7.93
C GLN A 555 2.78 16.96 -8.05
N GLY A 556 3.44 17.25 -6.93
CA GLY A 556 4.88 17.45 -6.84
C GLY A 556 5.41 18.78 -7.38
N ASP A 557 4.54 19.79 -7.53
CA ASP A 557 4.92 21.20 -7.59
C ASP A 557 4.63 21.86 -6.23
N THR A 558 5.69 22.24 -5.53
CA THR A 558 5.62 22.83 -4.19
C THR A 558 4.93 24.18 -4.15
N HIS A 559 4.79 24.88 -5.29
CA HIS A 559 4.11 26.17 -5.38
C HIS A 559 2.59 26.06 -5.33
N VAL A 560 2.05 24.90 -5.71
CA VAL A 560 0.62 24.60 -5.69
C VAL A 560 0.25 23.53 -4.66
N HIS A 561 1.22 23.02 -3.89
CA HIS A 561 0.94 22.20 -2.70
C HIS A 561 0.08 23.00 -1.71
N HIS A 562 -1.09 22.48 -1.34
CA HIS A 562 -2.11 23.25 -0.61
C HIS A 562 -1.60 23.80 0.73
N GLY A 563 -0.87 22.98 1.50
CA GLY A 563 -0.24 23.46 2.74
C GLY A 563 0.84 24.55 2.54
N ASN A 564 1.49 24.64 1.37
CA ASN A 564 2.46 25.70 1.07
C ASN A 564 1.76 26.98 0.63
N VAL A 565 0.70 26.84 -0.18
CA VAL A 565 -0.19 27.94 -0.55
C VAL A 565 -0.79 28.58 0.71
N TYR A 566 -1.24 27.77 1.66
CA TYR A 566 -1.79 28.29 2.93
C TYR A 566 -0.73 29.00 3.79
N ARG A 567 0.51 28.46 3.86
CA ARG A 567 1.62 29.18 4.53
C ARG A 567 1.88 30.54 3.90
N LYS A 568 1.81 30.64 2.57
CA LYS A 568 1.99 31.91 1.86
C LYS A 568 0.86 32.91 2.18
N LEU A 569 -0.38 32.43 2.34
CA LEU A 569 -1.49 33.24 2.85
C LEU A 569 -1.19 33.79 4.25
N LEU A 570 -0.80 32.93 5.19
CA LEU A 570 -0.44 33.36 6.56
C LEU A 570 0.74 34.33 6.57
N ASP A 571 1.74 34.11 5.72
CA ASP A 571 2.86 35.02 5.54
C ASP A 571 2.42 36.41 5.06
N SER A 572 1.43 36.47 4.15
CA SER A 572 0.83 37.75 3.69
C SER A 572 0.08 38.50 4.81
N MET A 573 -0.35 37.78 5.84
CA MET A 573 -0.97 38.34 7.06
C MET A 573 0.07 38.75 8.12
N GLY A 574 1.36 38.47 7.89
CA GLY A 574 2.43 38.70 8.88
C GLY A 574 2.53 37.60 9.94
N VAL A 575 1.89 36.45 9.72
CA VAL A 575 1.88 35.30 10.63
C VAL A 575 2.87 34.24 10.14
N LYS A 576 3.80 33.84 11.00
CA LYS A 576 4.75 32.76 10.73
C LYS A 576 4.34 31.51 11.50
N VAL A 577 4.05 30.43 10.78
CA VAL A 577 3.72 29.12 11.38
C VAL A 577 4.94 28.19 11.26
N PRO A 578 5.26 27.41 12.30
CA PRO A 578 6.32 26.40 12.23
C PRO A 578 6.08 25.37 11.12
N SER A 579 7.15 24.76 10.62
CA SER A 579 7.04 23.64 9.70
C SER A 579 6.49 22.40 10.40
N LEU A 580 5.73 21.59 9.66
CA LEU A 580 5.04 20.40 10.20
C LEU A 580 6.00 19.32 10.73
N ASP A 581 7.22 19.30 10.21
CA ASP A 581 8.27 18.34 10.60
C ASP A 581 9.07 18.76 11.83
N ASN A 582 8.87 19.98 12.35
CA ASN A 582 9.56 20.53 13.52
C ASN A 582 8.59 21.07 14.59
N LEU A 583 7.34 20.60 14.59
CA LEU A 583 6.36 20.98 15.60
C LEU A 583 6.77 20.47 16.99
N ASN A 584 6.93 21.40 17.92
CA ASN A 584 7.06 21.12 19.34
C ASN A 584 6.03 21.92 20.15
N THR A 585 5.80 21.52 21.40
CA THR A 585 4.84 22.15 22.31
C THR A 585 5.05 23.66 22.52
N THR A 586 6.28 24.17 22.32
CA THR A 586 6.54 25.61 22.38
C THR A 586 6.07 26.34 21.13
N SER A 587 6.17 25.70 19.97
CA SER A 587 5.74 26.23 18.67
C SER A 587 4.22 26.23 18.46
N LEU A 588 3.48 25.46 19.28
CA LEU A 588 2.01 25.35 19.20
C LEU A 588 1.25 26.32 20.11
N LYS A 589 1.94 27.17 20.87
CA LYS A 589 1.31 28.19 21.74
C LYS A 589 0.47 29.24 20.99
N LEU A 590 0.55 29.26 19.66
CA LEU A 590 -0.27 30.09 18.78
C LEU A 590 -1.72 29.59 18.70
N PHE A 591 -1.97 28.33 19.05
CA PHE A 591 -3.25 27.64 18.84
C PHE A 591 -3.89 27.23 20.17
N ASP A 592 -5.22 27.25 20.21
CA ASP A 592 -5.98 26.68 21.32
C ASP A 592 -6.09 25.16 21.16
N ASP A 593 -6.33 24.42 22.25
CA ASP A 593 -6.43 22.94 22.19
C ASP A 593 -7.59 22.49 21.27
N ASP A 594 -8.66 23.30 21.22
CA ASP A 594 -9.85 23.05 20.39
C ASP A 594 -9.57 23.16 18.87
N ASP A 595 -8.54 23.91 18.45
CA ASP A 595 -8.12 24.00 17.03
C ASP A 595 -7.63 22.65 16.50
N PHE A 596 -7.30 21.71 17.39
CA PHE A 596 -6.78 20.38 17.03
C PHE A 596 -7.85 19.28 16.97
N LEU A 597 -9.11 19.55 17.33
CA LEU A 597 -10.17 18.53 17.38
C LEU A 597 -10.36 17.81 16.04
N VAL A 598 -10.60 18.58 14.97
CA VAL A 598 -10.83 18.07 13.62
C VAL A 598 -9.55 17.49 13.00
N PRO A 599 -8.38 18.15 13.02
CA PRO A 599 -7.19 17.57 12.40
C PRO A 599 -6.71 16.29 13.10
N VAL A 600 -6.85 16.17 14.43
CA VAL A 600 -6.60 14.91 15.14
C VAL A 600 -7.57 13.83 14.68
N TYR A 601 -8.84 14.15 14.44
CA TYR A 601 -9.80 13.20 13.87
C TYR A 601 -9.38 12.72 12.48
N TRP A 602 -9.01 13.63 11.56
CA TRP A 602 -8.59 13.29 10.21
C TRP A 602 -7.34 12.41 10.19
N LEU A 603 -6.33 12.76 10.99
CA LEU A 603 -5.13 11.94 11.13
C LEU A 603 -5.45 10.58 11.78
N SER A 604 -6.41 10.52 12.69
CA SER A 604 -6.79 9.28 13.36
C SER A 604 -7.52 8.31 12.44
N ILE A 605 -8.54 8.78 11.72
CA ILE A 605 -9.36 7.90 10.86
C ILE A 605 -8.57 7.38 9.67
N SER A 606 -7.67 8.20 9.12
CA SER A 606 -6.89 7.86 7.91
C SER A 606 -5.81 6.81 8.14
N LEU A 607 -5.52 6.45 9.39
CA LEU A 607 -4.64 5.33 9.73
C LEU A 607 -5.31 3.98 9.58
N PHE A 608 -6.64 3.93 9.45
CA PHE A 608 -7.37 2.68 9.42
C PHE A 608 -8.33 2.56 8.22
N PRO A 609 -7.87 2.77 6.97
CA PRO A 609 -8.73 2.68 5.81
C PRO A 609 -9.40 1.32 5.59
N LYS A 610 -8.80 0.19 5.98
CA LYS A 610 -9.45 -1.13 5.97
C LYS A 610 -10.65 -1.19 6.91
N TYR A 611 -10.56 -0.57 8.09
CA TYR A 611 -11.66 -0.58 9.05
C TYR A 611 -12.70 0.50 8.76
N PHE A 612 -12.28 1.73 8.51
CA PHE A 612 -13.13 2.91 8.32
C PHE A 612 -13.37 3.29 6.84
N PHE A 613 -13.14 2.39 5.88
CA PHE A 613 -13.26 2.74 4.45
C PHE A 613 -14.58 3.45 4.11
N PRO A 614 -15.78 2.92 4.48
CA PRO A 614 -17.03 3.59 4.18
C PRO A 614 -17.11 5.00 4.77
N GLU A 615 -16.68 5.18 6.01
CA GLU A 615 -16.66 6.48 6.67
C GLU A 615 -15.70 7.46 5.98
N ILE A 616 -14.54 6.98 5.50
CA ILE A 616 -13.59 7.79 4.73
C ILE A 616 -14.20 8.23 3.39
N LEU A 617 -14.94 7.36 2.70
CA LEU A 617 -15.66 7.74 1.47
C LEU A 617 -16.63 8.90 1.72
N GLY A 618 -17.39 8.81 2.82
CA GLY A 618 -18.33 9.84 3.24
C GLY A 618 -17.66 11.15 3.62
N LEU A 619 -16.60 11.06 4.43
CA LEU A 619 -15.80 12.22 4.86
C LEU A 619 -15.19 12.92 3.65
N ASN A 620 -14.65 12.16 2.69
CA ASN A 620 -14.14 12.68 1.43
C ASN A 620 -15.22 13.46 0.68
N LEU A 621 -16.39 12.85 0.44
CA LEU A 621 -17.49 13.55 -0.23
C LEU A 621 -17.92 14.83 0.49
N ALA A 622 -17.94 14.84 1.83
CA ALA A 622 -18.26 16.02 2.61
C ALA A 622 -17.24 17.14 2.42
N MET A 623 -15.95 16.80 2.42
CA MET A 623 -14.85 17.73 2.18
C MET A 623 -14.95 18.36 0.80
N GLU A 624 -15.04 17.54 -0.24
CA GLU A 624 -15.05 18.06 -1.62
C GLU A 624 -16.29 18.93 -1.89
N LEU A 625 -17.45 18.58 -1.33
CA LEU A 625 -18.66 19.40 -1.45
C LEU A 625 -18.61 20.70 -0.63
N SER A 626 -17.73 20.80 0.37
CA SER A 626 -17.55 22.03 1.15
C SER A 626 -16.67 23.06 0.43
N GLY A 627 -15.75 22.61 -0.41
CA GLY A 627 -14.84 23.46 -1.18
C GLY A 627 -15.44 24.09 -2.45
N VAL A 628 -16.60 23.61 -2.91
CA VAL A 628 -17.34 24.23 -4.02
C VAL A 628 -18.36 25.26 -3.56
N GLY A 629 -18.30 26.47 -4.14
CA GLY A 629 -19.44 27.38 -4.23
C GLY A 629 -19.29 28.70 -3.48
N GLY A 630 -20.33 29.10 -2.74
CA GLY A 630 -20.49 30.47 -2.28
C GLY A 630 -19.53 30.91 -1.19
N GLU A 631 -19.20 30.03 -0.25
CA GLU A 631 -18.31 30.35 0.88
C GLU A 631 -16.89 30.61 0.39
N TYR A 632 -16.26 29.67 -0.34
CA TYR A 632 -14.91 29.84 -0.86
C TYR A 632 -14.78 31.04 -1.81
N ARG A 633 -15.79 31.33 -2.64
CA ARG A 633 -15.80 32.55 -3.47
C ARG A 633 -15.90 33.82 -2.65
N ARG A 634 -16.76 33.85 -1.63
CA ARG A 634 -16.88 34.99 -0.71
C ARG A 634 -15.60 35.20 0.09
N SER A 635 -14.98 34.13 0.60
CA SER A 635 -13.69 34.17 1.30
C SER A 635 -12.59 34.73 0.40
N SER A 636 -12.55 34.30 -0.87
CA SER A 636 -11.63 34.88 -1.87
C SER A 636 -11.83 36.39 -2.05
N ASP A 637 -13.09 36.86 -2.10
CA ASP A 637 -13.39 38.30 -2.15
C ASP A 637 -12.93 39.05 -0.88
N VAL A 638 -13.15 38.49 0.33
CA VAL A 638 -12.67 39.09 1.60
C VAL A 638 -11.14 39.19 1.62
N LEU A 639 -10.45 38.10 1.28
CA LEU A 639 -8.98 38.05 1.30
C LEU A 639 -8.40 39.13 0.39
N ARG A 640 -8.94 39.27 -0.83
CA ARG A 640 -8.51 40.31 -1.78
C ARG A 640 -8.82 41.72 -1.30
N TYR A 641 -9.97 41.95 -0.66
CA TYR A 641 -10.33 43.25 -0.10
C TYR A 641 -9.28 43.74 0.90
N TYR A 642 -8.79 42.86 1.78
CA TYR A 642 -7.74 43.18 2.76
C TYR A 642 -6.30 43.07 2.23
N GLY A 643 -6.11 42.73 0.95
CA GLY A 643 -4.80 42.61 0.30
C GLY A 643 -4.04 41.32 0.65
N PHE A 644 -4.73 40.27 1.09
CA PHE A 644 -4.15 38.95 1.34
C PHE A 644 -4.18 38.05 0.10
N ASP A 645 -3.35 37.00 0.12
CA ASP A 645 -3.29 36.00 -0.96
C ASP A 645 -4.56 35.12 -0.96
N SER A 646 -5.27 35.03 -2.09
CA SER A 646 -6.51 34.25 -2.22
C SER A 646 -6.32 32.87 -2.86
N LEU A 647 -5.08 32.49 -3.22
CA LEU A 647 -4.82 31.34 -4.08
C LEU A 647 -5.38 30.04 -3.50
N PHE A 648 -5.33 29.84 -2.17
CA PHE A 648 -5.88 28.66 -1.52
C PHE A 648 -7.38 28.48 -1.84
N THR A 649 -8.16 29.55 -1.68
CA THR A 649 -9.59 29.52 -1.98
C THR A 649 -9.90 29.46 -3.48
N ASP A 650 -9.02 30.03 -4.30
CA ASP A 650 -9.18 30.03 -5.76
C ASP A 650 -8.94 28.64 -6.37
N LEU A 651 -7.97 27.89 -5.85
CA LEU A 651 -7.70 26.52 -6.26
C LEU A 651 -8.92 25.63 -6.01
N HIS A 652 -9.40 25.54 -4.76
CA HIS A 652 -10.55 24.69 -4.37
C HIS A 652 -11.82 24.97 -5.17
N ASN A 653 -12.11 26.25 -5.46
CA ASN A 653 -13.23 26.63 -6.34
C ASN A 653 -13.16 26.01 -7.74
N THR A 654 -11.98 25.59 -8.19
CA THR A 654 -11.76 24.96 -9.50
C THR A 654 -11.55 23.45 -9.41
N VAL A 655 -10.70 22.96 -8.49
CA VAL A 655 -10.34 21.53 -8.41
C VAL A 655 -11.47 20.68 -7.83
N ASP A 656 -12.31 21.23 -6.96
CA ASP A 656 -13.38 20.49 -6.29
C ASP A 656 -14.66 20.36 -7.14
N ASN A 657 -14.62 20.82 -8.39
CA ASN A 657 -15.79 20.91 -9.24
C ASN A 657 -16.53 19.58 -9.43
N VAL A 658 -17.84 19.68 -9.67
CA VAL A 658 -18.77 18.53 -9.73
C VAL A 658 -18.80 17.79 -11.06
N VAL A 659 -17.93 18.15 -12.02
CA VAL A 659 -17.96 17.58 -13.38
C VAL A 659 -16.77 16.64 -13.60
N THR A 660 -15.55 17.14 -13.40
CA THR A 660 -14.31 16.38 -13.56
C THR A 660 -13.34 16.56 -12.40
N GLY A 661 -13.79 17.19 -11.31
CA GLY A 661 -13.01 17.48 -10.12
C GLY A 661 -13.29 16.52 -8.96
N HIS A 662 -12.81 16.89 -7.78
CA HIS A 662 -12.78 16.00 -6.62
C HIS A 662 -14.18 15.57 -6.18
N SER A 663 -15.16 16.47 -6.19
CA SER A 663 -16.56 16.14 -5.87
C SER A 663 -17.14 15.07 -6.80
N ALA A 664 -16.78 15.10 -8.09
CA ALA A 664 -17.22 14.08 -9.05
C ALA A 664 -16.57 12.73 -8.77
N TRP A 665 -15.26 12.71 -8.49
CA TRP A 665 -14.53 11.48 -8.16
C TRP A 665 -15.00 10.86 -6.84
N ALA A 666 -15.32 11.68 -5.83
CA ALA A 666 -15.89 11.22 -4.56
C ALA A 666 -17.26 10.56 -4.76
N LEU A 667 -18.13 11.15 -5.59
CA LEU A 667 -19.42 10.58 -5.94
C LEU A 667 -19.26 9.24 -6.67
N GLU A 668 -18.38 9.18 -7.67
CA GLU A 668 -18.09 7.97 -8.45
C GLU A 668 -17.55 6.84 -7.56
N ALA A 669 -16.60 7.15 -6.67
CA ALA A 669 -16.03 6.18 -5.75
C ALA A 669 -17.07 5.56 -4.80
N ILE A 670 -18.02 6.35 -4.29
CA ILE A 670 -19.13 5.86 -3.46
C ILE A 670 -20.04 4.92 -4.26
N LYS A 671 -20.36 5.29 -5.50
CA LYS A 671 -21.22 4.51 -6.39
C LYS A 671 -20.62 3.13 -6.67
N GLU A 672 -19.37 3.10 -7.13
CA GLU A 672 -18.68 1.85 -7.43
C GLU A 672 -18.49 0.99 -6.18
N TYR A 673 -18.14 1.60 -5.06
CA TYR A 673 -18.02 0.89 -3.80
C TYR A 673 -19.32 0.19 -3.39
N LEU A 674 -20.46 0.87 -3.50
CA LEU A 674 -21.75 0.29 -3.13
C LEU A 674 -22.23 -0.77 -4.14
N ASP A 675 -21.80 -0.70 -5.40
CA ASP A 675 -21.99 -1.77 -6.37
C ASP A 675 -21.16 -3.01 -6.02
N ASP A 676 -19.89 -2.84 -5.64
CA ASP A 676 -19.03 -3.92 -5.17
C ASP A 676 -19.59 -4.62 -3.93
N ILE A 677 -20.05 -3.84 -2.94
CA ILE A 677 -20.67 -4.36 -1.73
C ILE A 677 -21.98 -5.09 -2.05
N PHE A 678 -22.78 -4.56 -2.98
CA PHE A 678 -23.99 -5.23 -3.44
C PHE A 678 -23.69 -6.57 -4.12
N GLN A 679 -22.69 -6.63 -4.99
CA GLN A 679 -22.28 -7.87 -5.64
C GLN A 679 -21.80 -8.94 -4.64
N LYS A 680 -21.10 -8.51 -3.58
CA LYS A 680 -20.52 -9.42 -2.56
C LYS A 680 -21.53 -9.86 -1.48
N GLY A 681 -22.45 -8.98 -1.08
CA GLY A 681 -23.30 -9.17 0.11
C GLY A 681 -24.79 -8.85 -0.07
N GLY A 682 -25.21 -8.40 -1.25
CA GLY A 682 -26.59 -8.04 -1.56
C GLY A 682 -27.06 -6.74 -0.91
N GLU A 683 -28.38 -6.50 -0.98
CA GLU A 683 -29.01 -5.23 -0.59
C GLU A 683 -28.78 -4.86 0.88
N ALA A 684 -28.84 -5.84 1.78
CA ALA A 684 -28.69 -5.60 3.22
C ALA A 684 -27.29 -5.12 3.58
N GLU A 685 -26.24 -5.66 2.93
CA GLU A 685 -24.87 -5.18 3.14
C GLU A 685 -24.65 -3.82 2.48
N ARG A 686 -25.20 -3.59 1.28
CA ARG A 686 -25.16 -2.27 0.62
C ARG A 686 -25.76 -1.18 1.54
N GLN A 687 -26.91 -1.46 2.14
CA GLN A 687 -27.58 -0.52 3.03
C GLN A 687 -26.77 -0.21 4.29
N LYS A 688 -26.17 -1.23 4.94
CA LYS A 688 -25.28 -1.01 6.09
C LYS A 688 -24.09 -0.13 5.73
N HIS A 689 -23.50 -0.35 4.56
CA HIS A 689 -22.36 0.45 4.09
C HIS A 689 -22.79 1.88 3.71
N TRP A 690 -23.98 2.07 3.15
CA TRP A 690 -24.56 3.39 2.91
C TRP A 690 -24.73 4.20 4.20
N GLU A 691 -25.23 3.58 5.27
CA GLU A 691 -25.34 4.23 6.58
C GLU A 691 -23.98 4.65 7.14
N ARG A 692 -22.94 3.83 6.96
CA ARG A 692 -21.57 4.18 7.36
C ARG A 692 -20.97 5.30 6.52
N ILE A 693 -21.23 5.32 5.21
CA ILE A 693 -20.85 6.43 4.32
C ILE A 693 -21.51 7.71 4.79
N TRP A 694 -22.81 7.68 5.09
CA TRP A 694 -23.49 8.86 5.61
C TRP A 694 -22.95 9.30 6.98
N LEU A 695 -22.60 8.36 7.86
CA LEU A 695 -21.94 8.67 9.13
C LEU A 695 -20.60 9.39 8.93
N GLY A 696 -19.81 8.95 7.95
CA GLY A 696 -18.58 9.64 7.53
C GLY A 696 -18.83 11.03 6.96
N TYR A 697 -19.89 11.21 6.17
CA TYR A 697 -20.26 12.53 5.64
C TYR A 697 -20.59 13.51 6.78
N CYS A 698 -21.38 13.06 7.76
CA CYS A 698 -21.71 13.87 8.93
C CYS A 698 -20.49 14.19 9.82
N SER A 699 -19.47 13.32 9.84
CA SER A 699 -18.34 13.43 10.75
C SER A 699 -17.35 14.53 10.40
N LEU A 700 -17.55 15.24 9.28
CA LEU A 700 -16.85 16.49 8.98
C LEU A 700 -17.06 17.54 10.08
N ASN A 701 -18.24 17.55 10.71
CA ASN A 701 -18.56 18.52 11.76
C ASN A 701 -18.02 18.13 13.13
N ILE A 702 -17.82 19.13 13.99
CA ILE A 702 -17.55 18.89 15.42
C ILE A 702 -18.83 18.37 16.10
N PRO A 703 -18.77 17.25 16.87
CA PRO A 703 -19.95 16.73 17.57
C PRO A 703 -20.58 17.73 18.55
N LYS A 704 -21.91 17.92 18.50
CA LYS A 704 -22.68 18.87 19.33
C LYS A 704 -22.52 18.68 20.86
N LYS A 705 -22.15 17.49 21.35
CA LYS A 705 -21.89 17.24 22.77
C LYS A 705 -20.56 17.83 23.25
N LEU A 706 -19.56 17.89 22.37
CA LEU A 706 -18.29 18.58 22.66
C LEU A 706 -18.52 20.10 22.67
N SER A 707 -19.34 20.60 21.74
CA SER A 707 -19.65 22.03 21.64
C SER A 707 -20.42 22.60 22.86
N PHE A 708 -21.24 21.80 23.55
CA PHE A 708 -21.98 22.27 24.74
C PHE A 708 -21.07 22.55 25.96
N MET A 709 -19.97 21.81 26.13
CA MET A 709 -18.98 22.10 27.17
C MET A 709 -18.08 23.30 26.81
N GLN A 710 -18.06 23.72 25.54
CA GLN A 710 -17.23 24.80 24.98
C GLN A 710 -18.00 26.11 24.71
N LYS A 711 -19.30 26.18 25.05
CA LYS A 711 -20.19 27.34 24.80
C LYS A 711 -19.81 28.67 25.49
N ALA A 712 -18.60 28.76 26.05
CA ALA A 712 -18.04 30.02 26.53
C ALA A 712 -17.13 30.74 25.52
N HIS A 713 -16.73 30.16 24.37
CA HIS A 713 -15.74 30.82 23.47
C HIS A 713 -15.91 30.67 21.94
N TYR A 714 -16.86 29.90 21.39
CA TYR A 714 -16.80 29.54 19.96
C TYR A 714 -17.96 30.01 19.07
N SER A 715 -17.62 30.66 17.96
CA SER A 715 -18.41 30.72 16.72
C SER A 715 -17.51 30.38 15.53
N ILE A 716 -17.18 29.09 15.35
CA ILE A 716 -16.69 28.55 14.06
C ILE A 716 -17.88 28.56 13.09
N LYS A 717 -18.13 29.70 12.44
CA LYS A 717 -19.22 29.82 11.47
C LYS A 717 -18.94 30.68 10.24
N ARG A 718 -17.80 31.39 10.16
CA ARG A 718 -17.66 32.47 9.15
C ARG A 718 -16.72 32.21 7.98
N PHE A 719 -15.68 31.37 8.10
CA PHE A 719 -14.64 31.35 7.06
C PHE A 719 -14.50 30.06 6.22
N PHE A 720 -14.72 28.85 6.78
CA PHE A 720 -14.58 27.58 6.04
C PHE A 720 -15.57 26.45 6.43
N TYR A 721 -16.38 26.66 7.48
CA TYR A 721 -17.35 25.67 7.95
C TYR A 721 -18.64 26.36 8.39
N SER A 722 -19.50 26.75 7.43
CA SER A 722 -20.91 26.92 7.74
C SER A 722 -21.66 25.65 7.32
N THR A 723 -21.91 24.78 8.29
CA THR A 723 -22.95 23.76 8.12
C THR A 723 -24.30 24.37 8.47
N ASN A 724 -25.18 24.30 7.47
CA ASN A 724 -26.57 24.74 7.54
C ASN A 724 -27.25 24.15 8.77
N SER A 725 -27.85 25.04 9.58
CA SER A 725 -28.90 24.69 10.53
C SER A 725 -30.19 24.30 9.82
#